data_AF-A0A5J4NDV9-F1
#
_entry.id   AF-A0A5J4NDV9-F1
#
_cell.length_a   1.000
_cell.length_b   1.000
_cell.length_c   1.000
_cell.angle_alpha   90.00
_cell.angle_beta   90.00
_cell.angle_gamma   90.00
#
_symmetry.space_group_name_H-M   'P 1'
#
loop_
_entity.id
_entity.type
_entity.pdbx_description
1 polymer ?
#
loop_
_entity_poly.entity_id
_entity_poly.type
_entity_poly.pdbx_seq_one_letter_code
_entity_poly.pdbx_strand_id
1 'polypeptide(L)'
;DIQTELLPTPLKFHYTFNLRELSRLLQGLLQSSPERFKGPKKFLRLWRHECLRVFRDRMVDEEDVATINNIILSHMNNAFSDEVNYASMDPILFGDYWAVASEQDPRLYEDMQDYEVCKAIVEELLYNYRKTEGNMEMVLFNDALEHLGAIHRILRLDGGHALLVGVSGSGKKCLAKLAAYITNVKTFEIVLHRGYHEAEFREDLKTLYTNMSTNKDDHMFLVCEELIRDESFLELINNMLTTGFVSALFCEEEKDTIQENLWPEAEAAIRAEAIASGNMNALINKETVWNYFRSSCASRLHLVLCMNPTGDTLRTRCRDFPGIAKCTTIDWYFPWPEQALYAVACSLIDPKFSYSILSSPTFDSENIAQKKRLQGGLEKLRETAIQIEQLNVKLAVQKVVLEEKTSSCEMLMAEINEATVVATTKKTQAQEKSAELAKQAKIIVAEKDEAEAALAEALPTVEAARNALDELEKNDVTEIRAFATPPKPVQMVGEALCHILQASEISWKAARGLMADANFISILQQMDVEAIPLKNIQNLKDLIAKRKMTYDDVRLASKAGGGFYKFVLAVITFHDVAREVRPKRERVKALEREYNKAKRDLQKLTDEVAQLEETLFSLRRQFDSAQTEMENLKKEMDVMRRQLMVAQKLTAGLGSEKERWIQELANLGSEQKCLLGSSLVASAFLCYLGPFTFEFRERLLYEEWLSSIIHDGIPVTDNLRVNTLLATEVEVALWNSQGLPSDELSTQNAILVTKGPTCPVCIDPQGQASRWLKEMGKNLKDEPRSIRITTQNDPNFLRTVENAIKLGLACLIEGVEESLDPALNNIIARNTRVDKGREIVMLGDREVEYDPNFRLYLVTKLSNPHFSATLYSRALIINYTVTLTGLEDHENKRVLKELEDRLLLELATQTGNILDNWELIGTLEDAKNKAVDVSKQLAQGAVVAKDVERQRDSFRPAARRGAILFFVLADLSMVGPMYQFSLSAYLTVFLKALKKAMPHSSLPKRLSNIKNALTYATYCYGCMGIFEEHKMLLSFELAIRLQQDEKLIRPKELAFLVRGNVALAEHSHPPPYPWIPETVWRDLVYLSAFIPRRFGKLIKDIRTMGDQWKKWFEAKNPEVLPYPGRYKKLRPFVRLCLIRCWRIDRIPSAITHYVVKVLGKQYVEPPITNLADVLPATSPTIPIVLIVQPGSDPQSQLANLAQQMELGHSGIKYLSMGQGQE
;
A
#
# COMPACT_ATOMS: atom_id res chain seq x y z
N ASP A 1 -45.53 -47.41 13.63
CA ASP A 1 -44.97 -46.92 12.36
C ASP A 1 -43.58 -46.34 12.59
N ILE A 2 -43.45 -45.12 13.12
CA ILE A 2 -42.11 -44.51 13.36
C ILE A 2 -41.25 -45.37 14.29
N GLN A 3 -41.77 -45.78 15.46
CA GLN A 3 -41.03 -46.63 16.41
C GLN A 3 -40.67 -48.02 15.85
N THR A 4 -41.46 -48.55 14.91
CA THR A 4 -41.26 -49.89 14.34
C THR A 4 -40.24 -49.89 13.20
N GLU A 5 -40.18 -48.80 12.43
CA GLU A 5 -39.26 -48.66 11.30
C GLU A 5 -37.90 -48.06 11.72
N LEU A 6 -37.88 -47.16 12.70
CA LEU A 6 -36.68 -46.46 13.15
C LEU A 6 -36.26 -46.90 14.54
N LEU A 7 -35.39 -47.90 14.60
CA LEU A 7 -34.84 -48.46 15.85
C LEU A 7 -33.55 -47.73 16.28
N PRO A 8 -33.30 -47.63 17.60
CA PRO A 8 -32.06 -47.06 18.11
C PRO A 8 -30.86 -47.94 17.74
N THR A 9 -29.83 -47.32 17.17
CA THR A 9 -28.54 -47.98 16.88
C THR A 9 -27.41 -47.30 17.66
N PRO A 10 -26.21 -47.90 17.75
CA PRO A 10 -25.04 -47.24 18.35
C PRO A 10 -24.77 -45.84 17.81
N LEU A 11 -24.96 -45.61 16.51
CA LEU A 11 -24.80 -44.30 15.87
C LEU A 11 -26.03 -43.41 16.10
N LYS A 12 -27.23 -43.99 16.06
CA LYS A 12 -28.53 -43.31 16.24
C LYS A 12 -29.10 -43.57 17.64
N PHE A 13 -28.29 -43.34 18.67
CA PHE A 13 -28.63 -43.69 20.06
C PHE A 13 -29.83 -42.92 20.62
N HIS A 14 -30.13 -41.75 20.03
CA HIS A 14 -31.17 -40.83 20.45
C HIS A 14 -32.55 -41.15 19.83
N TYR A 15 -32.65 -42.13 18.91
CA TYR A 15 -33.89 -42.59 18.29
C TYR A 15 -34.73 -43.41 19.27
N THR A 16 -35.26 -42.73 20.28
CA THR A 16 -36.03 -43.31 21.37
C THR A 16 -37.41 -42.67 21.42
N PHE A 17 -38.45 -43.46 21.17
CA PHE A 17 -39.83 -42.99 21.15
C PHE A 17 -40.58 -43.59 22.32
N ASN A 18 -41.09 -42.72 23.20
CA ASN A 18 -41.83 -43.06 24.41
C ASN A 18 -43.04 -42.12 24.56
N LEU A 19 -43.79 -42.25 25.67
CA LEU A 19 -45.00 -41.44 25.91
C LEU A 19 -44.71 -39.95 26.10
N ARG A 20 -43.47 -39.55 26.41
CA ARG A 20 -43.08 -38.14 26.55
C ARG A 20 -43.13 -37.41 25.21
N GLU A 21 -42.74 -38.05 24.11
CA GLU A 21 -42.85 -37.44 22.78
C GLU A 21 -44.31 -37.13 22.43
N LEU A 22 -45.24 -38.06 22.75
CA LEU A 22 -46.67 -37.80 22.58
C LEU A 22 -47.16 -36.66 23.50
N SER A 23 -46.69 -36.61 24.74
CA SER A 23 -46.99 -35.50 25.66
C SER A 23 -46.51 -34.15 25.11
N ARG A 24 -45.30 -34.08 24.55
CA ARG A 24 -44.75 -32.85 23.93
C ARG A 24 -45.55 -32.40 22.71
N LEU A 25 -45.99 -33.36 21.89
CA LEU A 25 -46.85 -33.08 20.74
C LEU A 25 -48.19 -32.49 21.20
N LEU A 26 -48.81 -33.07 22.23
CA LEU A 26 -50.07 -32.56 22.79
C LEU A 26 -49.88 -31.18 23.43
N GLN A 27 -48.79 -30.96 24.17
CA GLN A 27 -48.49 -29.65 24.76
C GLN A 27 -48.31 -28.55 23.69
N GLY A 28 -47.66 -28.86 22.56
CA GLY A 28 -47.55 -27.92 21.45
C GLY A 28 -48.91 -27.60 20.81
N LEU A 29 -49.77 -28.61 20.61
CA LEU A 29 -51.14 -28.40 20.13
C LEU A 29 -51.98 -27.53 21.08
N LEU A 30 -51.75 -27.61 22.39
CA LEU A 30 -52.42 -26.80 23.40
C LEU A 30 -52.06 -25.31 23.33
N GLN A 31 -51.01 -24.93 22.59
CA GLN A 31 -50.74 -23.52 22.29
C GLN A 31 -51.73 -22.91 21.28
N SER A 32 -52.59 -23.73 20.66
CA SER A 32 -53.61 -23.23 19.74
C SER A 32 -54.69 -22.43 20.45
N SER A 33 -55.07 -21.28 19.86
CA SER A 33 -56.19 -20.47 20.33
C SER A 33 -57.39 -20.58 19.37
N PRO A 34 -58.64 -20.59 19.90
CA PRO A 34 -59.85 -20.59 19.07
C PRO A 34 -59.96 -19.37 18.13
N GLU A 35 -59.26 -18.28 18.43
CA GLU A 35 -59.24 -17.05 17.64
C GLU A 35 -58.49 -17.22 16.32
N ARG A 36 -57.33 -17.91 16.33
CA ARG A 36 -56.45 -18.07 15.16
C ARG A 36 -56.72 -19.38 14.40
N PHE A 37 -57.06 -20.45 15.10
CA PHE A 37 -57.27 -21.79 14.53
C PHE A 37 -58.75 -22.08 14.27
N LYS A 38 -59.33 -21.40 13.27
CA LYS A 38 -60.70 -21.64 12.82
C LYS A 38 -60.73 -22.75 11.75
N GLY A 39 -61.39 -23.87 12.07
CA GLY A 39 -61.63 -24.98 11.13
C GLY A 39 -60.50 -26.02 11.03
N PRO A 40 -60.75 -27.15 10.35
CA PRO A 40 -59.85 -28.31 10.35
C PRO A 40 -58.54 -28.07 9.59
N LYS A 41 -58.53 -27.26 8.51
CA LYS A 41 -57.33 -27.08 7.66
C LYS A 41 -56.13 -26.54 8.43
N LYS A 42 -56.34 -25.45 9.18
CA LYS A 42 -55.29 -24.77 9.97
C LYS A 42 -54.83 -25.61 11.14
N PHE A 43 -55.75 -26.30 11.81
CA PHE A 43 -55.43 -27.20 12.92
C PHE A 43 -54.64 -28.43 12.43
N LEU A 44 -55.00 -29.00 11.27
CA LEU A 44 -54.26 -30.10 10.65
C LEU A 44 -52.83 -29.68 10.26
N ARG A 45 -52.66 -28.44 9.78
CA ARG A 45 -51.33 -27.85 9.50
C ARG A 45 -50.49 -27.69 10.77
N LEU A 46 -51.09 -27.22 11.86
CA LEU A 46 -50.43 -27.17 13.17
C LEU A 46 -50.06 -28.57 13.66
N TRP A 47 -50.94 -29.55 13.50
CA TRP A 47 -50.63 -30.94 13.83
C TRP A 47 -49.45 -31.49 13.04
N ARG A 48 -49.36 -31.19 11.73
CA ARG A 48 -48.17 -31.51 10.93
C ARG A 48 -46.93 -30.83 11.50
N HIS A 49 -46.99 -29.54 11.81
CA HIS A 49 -45.88 -28.81 12.42
C HIS A 49 -45.37 -29.50 13.69
N GLU A 50 -46.27 -29.81 14.62
CA GLU A 50 -45.94 -30.46 15.89
C GLU A 50 -45.35 -31.87 15.68
N CYS A 51 -45.84 -32.63 14.69
CA CYS A 51 -45.24 -33.91 14.32
C CYS A 51 -43.80 -33.73 13.79
N LEU A 52 -43.55 -32.73 12.96
CA LEU A 52 -42.20 -32.46 12.44
C LEU A 52 -41.26 -32.06 13.59
N ARG A 53 -41.67 -31.15 14.48
CA ARG A 53 -40.85 -30.67 15.61
C ARG A 53 -40.52 -31.75 16.63
N VAL A 54 -41.40 -32.73 16.83
CA VAL A 54 -41.17 -33.80 17.82
C VAL A 54 -40.43 -35.00 17.21
N PHE A 55 -40.76 -35.36 15.96
CA PHE A 55 -40.24 -36.58 15.33
C PHE A 55 -39.17 -36.33 14.27
N ARG A 56 -39.34 -35.34 13.38
CA ARG A 56 -38.39 -35.06 12.27
C ARG A 56 -37.10 -34.43 12.77
N ASP A 57 -37.18 -33.40 13.62
CA ASP A 57 -36.00 -32.60 14.04
C ASP A 57 -34.94 -33.42 14.79
N ARG A 58 -35.29 -34.65 15.22
CA ARG A 58 -34.40 -35.61 15.88
C ARG A 58 -33.57 -36.46 14.90
N MET A 59 -33.95 -36.50 13.62
CA MET A 59 -33.32 -37.35 12.61
C MET A 59 -31.99 -36.76 12.13
N VAL A 60 -31.07 -37.64 11.74
CA VAL A 60 -29.74 -37.25 11.23
C VAL A 60 -29.61 -37.47 9.72
N ASP A 61 -30.20 -38.53 9.19
CA ASP A 61 -30.07 -38.91 7.78
C ASP A 61 -31.26 -38.43 6.94
N GLU A 62 -31.00 -37.98 5.71
CA GLU A 62 -32.04 -37.52 4.78
C GLU A 62 -33.06 -38.63 4.43
N GLU A 63 -32.62 -39.89 4.38
CA GLU A 63 -33.49 -41.05 4.14
C GLU A 63 -34.50 -41.26 5.27
N ASP A 64 -34.07 -41.10 6.53
CA ASP A 64 -34.95 -41.22 7.70
C ASP A 64 -35.96 -40.05 7.72
N VAL A 65 -35.50 -38.84 7.40
CA VAL A 65 -36.36 -37.65 7.28
C VAL A 65 -37.44 -37.87 6.22
N ALA A 66 -37.07 -38.38 5.04
CA ALA A 66 -38.02 -38.69 3.97
C ALA A 66 -39.04 -39.75 4.41
N THR A 67 -38.60 -40.78 5.13
CA THR A 67 -39.46 -41.86 5.65
C THR A 67 -40.52 -41.31 6.61
N ILE A 68 -40.14 -40.45 7.56
CA ILE A 68 -41.09 -39.84 8.50
C ILE A 68 -42.07 -38.93 7.79
N ASN A 69 -41.59 -38.10 6.86
CA ASN A 69 -42.46 -37.23 6.08
C ASN A 69 -43.51 -38.04 5.33
N ASN A 70 -43.12 -39.17 4.72
CA ASN A 70 -44.04 -40.07 4.04
C ASN A 70 -45.08 -40.69 5.00
N ILE A 71 -44.65 -41.15 6.19
CA ILE A 71 -45.56 -41.68 7.21
C ILE A 71 -46.59 -40.60 7.59
N ILE A 72 -46.14 -39.38 7.95
CA ILE A 72 -47.03 -38.28 8.35
C ILE A 72 -48.02 -37.95 7.22
N LEU A 73 -47.54 -37.79 5.99
CA LEU A 73 -48.39 -37.48 4.83
C LEU A 73 -49.39 -38.61 4.52
N SER A 74 -49.00 -39.87 4.69
CA SER A 74 -49.91 -41.01 4.48
C SER A 74 -51.06 -41.00 5.47
N HIS A 75 -50.78 -40.73 6.76
CA HIS A 75 -51.80 -40.63 7.81
C HIS A 75 -52.72 -39.42 7.61
N MET A 76 -52.16 -38.28 7.19
CA MET A 76 -52.96 -37.09 6.84
C MET A 76 -53.91 -37.39 5.67
N ASN A 77 -53.42 -38.02 4.60
CA ASN A 77 -54.22 -38.33 3.41
C ASN A 77 -55.35 -39.32 3.72
N ASN A 78 -55.07 -40.32 4.57
CA ASN A 78 -56.07 -41.30 4.97
C ASN A 78 -57.17 -40.70 5.85
N ALA A 79 -56.83 -39.74 6.73
CA ALA A 79 -57.79 -39.18 7.69
C ALA A 79 -58.51 -37.91 7.19
N PHE A 80 -57.85 -37.06 6.39
CA PHE A 80 -58.32 -35.72 6.04
C PHE A 80 -58.03 -35.35 4.57
N SER A 81 -58.33 -36.24 3.62
CA SER A 81 -58.01 -36.11 2.18
C SER A 81 -58.32 -34.73 1.54
N ASP A 82 -59.43 -34.09 1.89
CA ASP A 82 -59.81 -32.78 1.33
C ASP A 82 -58.93 -31.61 1.81
N GLU A 83 -58.28 -31.76 2.97
CA GLU A 83 -57.54 -30.69 3.66
C GLU A 83 -56.02 -30.83 3.62
N VAL A 84 -55.53 -32.00 3.16
CA VAL A 84 -54.08 -32.29 3.09
C VAL A 84 -53.34 -31.31 2.20
N ASN A 85 -53.91 -30.92 1.05
CA ASN A 85 -53.23 -30.03 0.11
C ASN A 85 -52.80 -28.69 0.76
N TYR A 86 -53.60 -28.16 1.69
CA TYR A 86 -53.24 -26.95 2.45
C TYR A 86 -52.27 -27.23 3.60
N ALA A 87 -52.52 -28.30 4.36
CA ALA A 87 -51.65 -28.66 5.46
C ALA A 87 -50.24 -29.11 5.01
N SER A 88 -50.10 -29.62 3.79
CA SER A 88 -48.85 -30.09 3.19
C SER A 88 -48.01 -29.00 2.50
N MET A 89 -48.46 -27.75 2.46
CA MET A 89 -47.67 -26.65 1.87
C MET A 89 -46.44 -26.33 2.74
N ASP A 90 -45.30 -26.05 2.11
CA ASP A 90 -44.12 -25.49 2.77
C ASP A 90 -43.97 -24.02 2.33
N PRO A 91 -43.44 -23.13 3.19
CA PRO A 91 -42.80 -23.38 4.49
C PRO A 91 -43.75 -23.49 5.68
N ILE A 92 -43.33 -24.22 6.73
CA ILE A 92 -44.10 -24.39 7.98
C ILE A 92 -43.38 -23.67 9.14
N LEU A 93 -43.73 -22.41 9.34
CA LEU A 93 -43.18 -21.58 10.42
C LEU A 93 -44.29 -21.11 11.35
N PHE A 94 -44.19 -21.47 12.64
CA PHE A 94 -45.13 -21.05 13.66
C PHE A 94 -44.44 -20.26 14.77
N GLY A 95 -45.10 -19.20 15.24
CA GLY A 95 -44.61 -18.33 16.31
C GLY A 95 -45.57 -17.17 16.57
N ASP A 96 -45.20 -16.24 17.44
CA ASP A 96 -45.95 -15.02 17.76
C ASP A 96 -45.15 -13.74 17.42
N TYR A 97 -44.27 -13.83 16.41
CA TYR A 97 -43.31 -12.79 16.04
C TYR A 97 -43.95 -11.41 15.81
N TRP A 98 -45.16 -11.36 15.25
CA TRP A 98 -45.91 -10.11 15.02
C TRP A 98 -46.25 -9.36 16.31
N ALA A 99 -46.69 -10.08 17.34
CA ALA A 99 -47.07 -9.51 18.63
C ALA A 99 -45.85 -9.09 19.47
N VAL A 100 -44.65 -9.55 19.13
CA VAL A 100 -43.41 -9.10 19.77
C VAL A 100 -42.91 -7.79 19.15
N ALA A 101 -43.16 -7.58 17.85
CA ALA A 101 -42.85 -6.32 17.16
C ALA A 101 -43.83 -5.18 17.50
N SER A 102 -45.06 -5.50 17.92
CA SER A 102 -46.13 -4.54 18.26
C SER A 102 -46.62 -4.73 19.69
N GLU A 103 -46.42 -3.75 20.59
CA GLU A 103 -46.84 -3.82 22.01
C GLU A 103 -48.37 -3.91 22.22
N GLN A 104 -49.18 -3.74 21.17
CA GLN A 104 -50.65 -3.64 21.26
C GLN A 104 -51.38 -4.97 21.01
N ASP A 105 -50.72 -5.96 20.40
CA ASP A 105 -51.36 -7.22 19.99
C ASP A 105 -51.16 -8.36 21.01
N PRO A 106 -52.17 -9.24 21.20
CA PRO A 106 -52.01 -10.41 22.08
C PRO A 106 -51.02 -11.43 21.50
N ARG A 107 -50.13 -11.95 22.34
CA ARG A 107 -49.10 -12.97 22.00
C ARG A 107 -49.68 -14.34 21.69
N LEU A 108 -50.30 -14.47 20.52
CA LEU A 108 -50.93 -15.70 20.04
C LEU A 108 -50.02 -16.47 19.09
N TYR A 109 -49.98 -17.79 19.26
CA TYR A 109 -49.23 -18.69 18.38
C TYR A 109 -49.91 -18.81 17.00
N GLU A 110 -49.21 -18.48 15.92
CA GLU A 110 -49.78 -18.45 14.57
C GLU A 110 -48.80 -18.88 13.46
N ASP A 111 -49.36 -19.17 12.29
CA ASP A 111 -48.63 -19.62 11.09
C ASP A 111 -48.20 -18.42 10.23
N MET A 112 -46.90 -18.29 9.98
CA MET A 112 -46.29 -17.18 9.24
C MET A 112 -46.35 -17.35 7.71
N GLN A 113 -46.56 -18.58 7.22
CA GLN A 113 -46.71 -18.97 5.81
C GLN A 113 -45.55 -18.66 4.83
N ASP A 114 -44.71 -17.65 5.08
CA ASP A 114 -43.64 -17.21 4.17
C ASP A 114 -42.33 -16.91 4.92
N TYR A 115 -41.21 -17.39 4.37
CA TYR A 115 -39.87 -17.10 4.90
C TYR A 115 -39.52 -15.62 4.77
N GLU A 116 -39.89 -14.93 3.69
CA GLU A 116 -39.49 -13.54 3.47
C GLU A 116 -40.14 -12.60 4.49
N VAL A 117 -41.42 -12.84 4.78
CA VAL A 117 -42.18 -12.09 5.78
C VAL A 117 -41.62 -12.36 7.18
N CYS A 118 -41.38 -13.62 7.53
CA CYS A 118 -40.79 -13.99 8.81
C CYS A 118 -39.39 -13.38 8.97
N LYS A 119 -38.57 -13.43 7.92
CA LYS A 119 -37.23 -12.86 7.89
C LYS A 119 -37.25 -11.36 8.19
N ALA A 120 -38.10 -10.58 7.51
CA ALA A 120 -38.18 -9.13 7.71
C ALA A 120 -38.50 -8.75 9.17
N ILE A 121 -39.41 -9.47 9.81
CA ILE A 121 -39.79 -9.23 11.21
C ILE A 121 -38.65 -9.62 12.14
N VAL A 122 -38.03 -10.78 11.93
CA VAL A 122 -36.91 -11.24 12.77
C VAL A 122 -35.69 -10.32 12.59
N GLU A 123 -35.47 -9.73 11.41
CA GLU A 123 -34.45 -8.70 11.20
C GLU A 123 -34.70 -7.45 12.04
N GLU A 124 -35.95 -7.00 12.15
CA GLU A 124 -36.33 -5.88 13.03
C GLU A 124 -36.12 -6.24 14.52
N LEU A 125 -36.53 -7.44 14.94
CA LEU A 125 -36.31 -7.93 16.30
C LEU A 125 -34.82 -8.07 16.63
N LEU A 126 -34.00 -8.52 15.67
CA LEU A 126 -32.55 -8.60 15.80
C LEU A 126 -31.93 -7.20 15.90
N TYR A 127 -32.44 -6.22 15.15
CA TYR A 127 -32.01 -4.82 15.27
C TYR A 127 -32.33 -4.26 16.67
N ASN A 128 -33.52 -4.55 17.21
CA ASN A 128 -33.90 -4.14 18.56
C ASN A 128 -33.03 -4.82 19.62
N TYR A 129 -32.76 -6.12 19.50
CA TYR A 129 -31.83 -6.84 20.36
C TYR A 129 -30.44 -6.20 20.38
N ARG A 130 -29.90 -5.85 19.20
CA ARG A 130 -28.59 -5.19 19.06
C ARG A 130 -28.50 -3.88 19.84
N LYS A 131 -29.62 -3.15 19.92
CA LYS A 131 -29.73 -1.87 20.64
C LYS A 131 -29.83 -2.05 22.15
N THR A 132 -30.46 -3.12 22.64
CA THR A 132 -30.76 -3.30 24.08
C THR A 132 -29.76 -4.20 24.80
N GLU A 133 -29.43 -5.37 24.25
CA GLU A 133 -28.70 -6.45 24.93
C GLU A 133 -27.23 -6.58 24.45
N GLY A 134 -26.85 -5.87 23.38
CA GLY A 134 -25.51 -5.84 22.81
C GLY A 134 -25.41 -6.36 21.38
N ASN A 135 -24.25 -6.21 20.75
CA ASN A 135 -24.09 -6.52 19.32
C ASN A 135 -24.09 -8.04 19.05
N MET A 136 -25.04 -8.51 18.24
CA MET A 136 -25.10 -9.88 17.71
C MET A 136 -25.09 -9.83 16.18
N GLU A 137 -23.95 -10.16 15.59
CA GLU A 137 -23.75 -10.20 14.14
C GLU A 137 -24.15 -11.59 13.61
N MET A 138 -25.35 -11.67 13.06
CA MET A 138 -25.90 -12.88 12.47
C MET A 138 -26.66 -12.52 11.19
N VAL A 139 -26.49 -13.33 10.15
CA VAL A 139 -27.24 -13.26 8.90
C VAL A 139 -28.35 -14.31 8.93
N LEU A 140 -29.57 -13.91 8.56
CA LEU A 140 -30.74 -14.79 8.57
C LEU A 140 -30.95 -15.44 7.20
N PHE A 141 -31.09 -16.77 7.21
CA PHE A 141 -31.43 -17.63 6.07
C PHE A 141 -32.48 -18.65 6.52
N ASN A 142 -33.04 -19.42 5.58
CA ASN A 142 -34.22 -20.25 5.80
C ASN A 142 -34.05 -21.22 6.99
N ASP A 143 -32.98 -22.02 7.02
CA ASP A 143 -32.73 -22.96 8.13
C ASP A 143 -32.54 -22.25 9.47
N ALA A 144 -31.91 -21.06 9.48
CA ALA A 144 -31.77 -20.28 10.71
C ALA A 144 -33.12 -19.86 11.28
N LEU A 145 -34.10 -19.54 10.44
CA LEU A 145 -35.48 -19.27 10.85
C LEU A 145 -36.19 -20.53 11.33
N GLU A 146 -35.94 -21.68 10.70
CA GLU A 146 -36.51 -22.95 11.15
C GLU A 146 -35.99 -23.36 12.54
N HIS A 147 -34.69 -23.24 12.78
CA HIS A 147 -34.07 -23.49 14.09
C HIS A 147 -34.53 -22.46 15.12
N LEU A 148 -34.62 -21.18 14.76
CA LEU A 148 -35.17 -20.14 15.62
C LEU A 148 -36.60 -20.50 16.05
N GLY A 149 -37.44 -20.93 15.12
CA GLY A 149 -38.80 -21.39 15.39
C GLY A 149 -38.84 -22.63 16.29
N ALA A 150 -37.91 -23.57 16.12
CA ALA A 150 -37.80 -24.76 16.97
C ALA A 150 -37.47 -24.39 18.42
N ILE A 151 -36.45 -23.56 18.63
CA ILE A 151 -36.04 -23.11 19.96
C ILE A 151 -37.14 -22.26 20.60
N HIS A 152 -37.70 -21.33 19.84
CA HIS A 152 -38.81 -20.48 20.27
C HIS A 152 -40.01 -21.33 20.75
N ARG A 153 -40.39 -22.37 20.00
CA ARG A 153 -41.42 -23.34 20.43
C ARG A 153 -41.05 -24.00 21.76
N ILE A 154 -39.81 -24.46 21.91
CA ILE A 154 -39.37 -25.17 23.13
C ILE A 154 -39.42 -24.24 24.35
N LEU A 155 -38.98 -22.99 24.22
CA LEU A 155 -38.98 -22.02 25.32
C LEU A 155 -40.39 -21.59 25.75
N ARG A 156 -41.41 -21.74 24.89
CA ARG A 156 -42.82 -21.49 25.24
C ARG A 156 -43.48 -22.64 26.00
N LEU A 157 -42.86 -23.81 26.06
CA LEU A 157 -43.41 -24.99 26.74
C LEU A 157 -42.89 -25.05 28.18
N ASP A 158 -43.80 -25.22 29.15
CA ASP A 158 -43.43 -25.43 30.56
C ASP A 158 -42.47 -26.62 30.69
N GLY A 159 -41.33 -26.42 31.36
CA GLY A 159 -40.28 -27.44 31.47
C GLY A 159 -39.65 -27.84 30.12
N GLY A 160 -39.74 -26.98 29.11
CA GLY A 160 -39.16 -27.17 27.80
C GLY A 160 -37.63 -27.03 27.84
N HIS A 161 -36.93 -28.13 27.60
CA HIS A 161 -35.46 -28.14 27.50
C HIS A 161 -35.02 -28.47 26.07
N ALA A 162 -33.96 -27.82 25.59
CA ALA A 162 -33.43 -28.01 24.24
C ALA A 162 -32.02 -28.61 24.28
N LEU A 163 -31.75 -29.52 23.36
CA LEU A 163 -30.41 -30.01 23.06
C LEU A 163 -30.09 -29.65 21.61
N LEU A 164 -29.27 -28.61 21.44
CA LEU A 164 -28.83 -28.10 20.15
C LEU A 164 -27.52 -28.80 19.77
N VAL A 165 -27.60 -29.69 18.79
CA VAL A 165 -26.47 -30.51 18.37
C VAL A 165 -25.96 -30.00 17.03
N GLY A 166 -24.71 -29.60 16.97
CA GLY A 166 -24.13 -29.05 15.74
C GLY A 166 -22.66 -28.76 15.86
N VAL A 167 -21.96 -28.62 14.73
CA VAL A 167 -20.56 -28.21 14.73
C VAL A 167 -20.44 -26.79 15.32
N SER A 168 -19.36 -26.50 16.04
CA SER A 168 -19.07 -25.17 16.56
C SER A 168 -19.05 -24.12 15.44
N GLY A 169 -19.63 -22.94 15.69
CA GLY A 169 -19.75 -21.87 14.67
C GLY A 169 -21.06 -21.88 13.88
N SER A 170 -21.92 -22.89 14.04
CA SER A 170 -23.25 -23.00 13.38
C SER A 170 -24.31 -21.99 13.87
N GLY A 171 -24.00 -21.12 14.83
CA GLY A 171 -24.93 -20.09 15.32
C GLY A 171 -25.87 -20.50 16.45
N LYS A 172 -25.75 -21.73 17.00
CA LYS A 172 -26.60 -22.26 18.10
C LYS A 172 -26.83 -21.29 19.27
N LYS A 173 -25.73 -20.75 19.80
CA LYS A 173 -25.75 -19.80 20.93
C LYS A 173 -26.46 -18.49 20.58
N CYS A 174 -26.23 -17.96 19.38
CA CYS A 174 -26.85 -16.73 18.92
C CYS A 174 -28.36 -16.90 18.76
N LEU A 175 -28.78 -17.99 18.10
CA LEU A 175 -30.20 -18.32 17.92
C LEU A 175 -30.92 -18.58 19.24
N ALA A 176 -30.27 -19.27 20.19
CA ALA A 176 -30.85 -19.49 21.52
C ALA A 176 -31.09 -18.17 22.29
N LYS A 177 -30.13 -17.24 22.25
CA LYS A 177 -30.27 -15.91 22.86
C LYS A 177 -31.34 -15.06 22.17
N LEU A 178 -31.39 -15.10 20.84
CA LEU A 178 -32.42 -14.40 20.09
C LEU A 178 -33.81 -14.97 20.39
N ALA A 179 -33.96 -16.30 20.41
CA ALA A 179 -35.21 -16.95 20.78
C ALA A 179 -35.66 -16.56 22.20
N ALA A 180 -34.75 -16.58 23.18
CA ALA A 180 -35.05 -16.17 24.55
C ALA A 180 -35.47 -14.70 24.65
N TYR A 181 -34.86 -13.81 23.86
CA TYR A 181 -35.28 -12.41 23.78
C TYR A 181 -36.70 -12.28 23.22
N ILE A 182 -37.03 -13.01 22.14
CA ILE A 182 -38.36 -12.99 21.53
C ILE A 182 -39.42 -13.50 22.53
N THR A 183 -39.11 -14.54 23.31
CA THR A 183 -40.03 -15.09 24.32
C THR A 183 -40.06 -14.32 25.65
N ASN A 184 -39.27 -13.25 25.82
CA ASN A 184 -39.03 -12.55 27.09
C ASN A 184 -38.47 -13.45 28.22
N VAL A 185 -37.67 -14.46 27.88
CA VAL A 185 -37.03 -15.35 28.85
C VAL A 185 -35.64 -14.81 29.20
N LYS A 186 -35.33 -14.69 30.49
CA LYS A 186 -34.04 -14.18 30.96
C LYS A 186 -32.92 -15.19 30.75
N THR A 187 -31.84 -14.76 30.10
CA THR A 187 -30.71 -15.64 29.81
C THR A 187 -29.70 -15.64 30.96
N PHE A 188 -29.40 -16.81 31.52
CA PHE A 188 -28.32 -17.04 32.47
C PHE A 188 -27.17 -17.77 31.78
N GLU A 189 -25.97 -17.22 31.84
CA GLU A 189 -24.75 -17.78 31.24
C GLU A 189 -23.60 -17.68 32.24
N ILE A 190 -22.83 -18.75 32.38
CA ILE A 190 -21.66 -18.81 33.26
C ILE A 190 -20.40 -18.48 32.46
N VAL A 191 -19.59 -17.57 33.00
CA VAL A 191 -18.28 -17.21 32.43
C VAL A 191 -17.18 -17.95 33.20
N LEU A 192 -16.43 -18.79 32.49
CA LEU A 192 -15.35 -19.57 33.08
C LEU A 192 -14.12 -18.70 33.42
N HIS A 193 -13.59 -18.87 34.63
CA HIS A 193 -12.27 -18.37 35.03
C HIS A 193 -11.26 -19.50 35.23
N ARG A 194 -9.99 -19.15 35.46
CA ARG A 194 -8.92 -20.12 35.74
C ARG A 194 -9.18 -20.78 37.10
N GLY A 195 -9.09 -22.11 37.16
CA GLY A 195 -9.36 -22.88 38.38
C GLY A 195 -10.84 -23.05 38.72
N TYR A 196 -11.75 -22.90 37.74
CA TYR A 196 -13.18 -23.17 37.93
C TYR A 196 -13.45 -24.66 38.12
N HIS A 197 -14.04 -25.04 39.25
CA HIS A 197 -14.34 -26.41 39.64
C HIS A 197 -15.82 -26.55 40.08
N GLU A 198 -16.20 -27.71 40.62
CA GLU A 198 -17.59 -28.00 41.00
C GLU A 198 -18.11 -27.08 42.11
N ALA A 199 -17.24 -26.59 42.99
CA ALA A 199 -17.63 -25.72 44.10
C ALA A 199 -18.14 -24.38 43.58
N GLU A 200 -17.43 -23.75 42.65
CA GLU A 200 -17.84 -22.49 42.02
C GLU A 200 -19.12 -22.69 41.20
N PHE A 201 -19.23 -23.82 40.49
CA PHE A 201 -20.45 -24.16 39.74
C PHE A 201 -21.69 -24.28 40.63
N ARG A 202 -21.56 -24.86 41.82
CA ARG A 202 -22.66 -24.91 42.79
C ARG A 202 -23.09 -23.51 43.26
N GLU A 203 -22.15 -22.61 43.48
CA GLU A 203 -22.45 -21.22 43.87
C GLU A 203 -23.14 -20.42 42.74
N ASP A 204 -22.73 -20.63 41.49
CA ASP A 204 -23.43 -20.05 40.33
C ASP A 204 -24.87 -20.57 40.21
N LEU A 205 -25.08 -21.88 40.45
CA LEU A 205 -26.42 -22.46 40.47
C LEU A 205 -27.28 -21.91 41.62
N LYS A 206 -26.70 -21.67 42.81
CA LYS A 206 -27.42 -21.00 43.90
C LYS A 206 -27.90 -19.62 43.47
N THR A 207 -27.03 -18.87 42.80
CA THR A 207 -27.35 -17.53 42.28
C THR A 207 -28.51 -17.59 41.29
N LEU A 208 -28.51 -18.56 40.36
CA LEU A 208 -29.62 -18.80 39.43
C LEU A 208 -30.95 -19.05 40.15
N TYR A 209 -31.00 -20.02 41.07
CA TYR A 209 -32.23 -20.35 41.79
C TYR A 209 -32.72 -19.21 42.70
N THR A 210 -31.80 -18.43 43.28
CA THR A 210 -32.14 -17.25 44.10
C THR A 210 -32.71 -16.11 43.25
N ASN A 211 -32.21 -15.94 42.03
CA ASN A 211 -32.80 -15.01 41.06
C ASN A 211 -34.23 -15.45 40.68
N MET A 212 -34.46 -16.75 40.52
CA MET A 212 -35.79 -17.32 40.25
C MET A 212 -36.78 -17.20 41.41
N SER A 213 -36.30 -17.14 42.66
CA SER A 213 -37.18 -16.91 43.82
C SER A 213 -37.64 -15.46 43.91
N THR A 214 -36.83 -14.52 43.44
CA THR A 214 -37.10 -13.08 43.53
C THR A 214 -37.81 -12.56 42.28
N ASN A 215 -37.52 -13.15 41.12
CA ASN A 215 -38.02 -12.71 39.82
C ASN A 215 -39.11 -13.63 39.28
N LYS A 216 -40.15 -13.03 38.70
CA LYS A 216 -41.30 -13.77 38.15
C LYS A 216 -41.07 -14.29 36.75
N ASP A 217 -40.07 -13.74 36.06
CA ASP A 217 -39.75 -14.10 34.68
C ASP A 217 -39.24 -15.55 34.57
N ASP A 218 -39.45 -16.15 33.40
CA ASP A 218 -38.86 -17.44 33.04
C ASP A 218 -37.36 -17.28 32.77
N HIS A 219 -36.59 -18.32 33.06
CA HIS A 219 -35.14 -18.30 32.95
C HIS A 219 -34.63 -19.39 32.00
N MET A 220 -33.75 -19.00 31.07
CA MET A 220 -33.01 -19.92 30.22
C MET A 220 -31.59 -20.03 30.73
N PHE A 221 -31.19 -21.22 31.18
CA PHE A 221 -29.78 -21.51 31.46
C PHE A 221 -29.12 -22.09 30.21
N LEU A 222 -28.21 -21.31 29.62
CA LEU A 222 -27.46 -21.68 28.44
C LEU A 222 -26.16 -22.39 28.83
N VAL A 223 -26.08 -23.68 28.52
CA VAL A 223 -24.90 -24.51 28.76
C VAL A 223 -24.25 -24.83 27.42
N CYS A 224 -23.04 -24.31 27.20
CA CYS A 224 -22.22 -24.69 26.06
C CYS A 224 -21.23 -25.79 26.46
N GLU A 225 -20.82 -26.62 25.51
CA GLU A 225 -19.82 -27.67 25.74
C GLU A 225 -18.52 -27.15 26.39
N GLU A 226 -18.14 -25.91 26.09
CA GLU A 226 -16.95 -25.24 26.65
C GLU A 226 -17.01 -25.08 28.18
N LEU A 227 -18.22 -25.05 28.76
CA LEU A 227 -18.45 -24.99 30.21
C LEU A 227 -18.09 -26.31 30.90
N ILE A 228 -18.21 -27.44 30.19
CA ILE A 228 -18.08 -28.79 30.75
C ILE A 228 -16.61 -29.20 30.77
N ARG A 229 -15.87 -28.69 31.76
CA ARG A 229 -14.46 -29.06 31.99
C ARG A 229 -14.32 -30.35 32.80
N ASP A 230 -15.28 -30.59 33.69
CA ASP A 230 -15.38 -31.78 34.52
C ASP A 230 -16.73 -32.45 34.28
N GLU A 231 -16.73 -33.77 34.25
CA GLU A 231 -17.93 -34.59 34.03
C GLU A 231 -18.88 -34.51 35.24
N SER A 232 -18.40 -34.12 36.42
CA SER A 232 -19.22 -33.83 37.61
C SER A 232 -20.31 -32.79 37.34
N PHE A 233 -20.09 -31.83 36.42
CA PHE A 233 -21.07 -30.80 36.10
C PHE A 233 -22.30 -31.40 35.41
N LEU A 234 -22.09 -32.45 34.60
CA LEU A 234 -23.17 -33.14 33.90
C LEU A 234 -24.05 -33.95 34.83
N GLU A 235 -23.54 -34.40 35.98
CA GLU A 235 -24.36 -35.04 37.01
C GLU A 235 -25.40 -34.04 37.57
N LEU A 236 -24.96 -32.83 37.91
CA LEU A 236 -25.82 -31.76 38.41
C LEU A 236 -26.82 -31.31 37.34
N ILE A 237 -26.40 -31.15 36.08
CA ILE A 237 -27.27 -30.81 34.96
C ILE A 237 -28.29 -31.94 34.72
N ASN A 238 -27.89 -33.21 34.78
CA ASN A 238 -28.80 -34.33 34.64
C ASN A 238 -29.86 -34.36 35.75
N ASN A 239 -29.49 -34.00 36.97
CA ASN A 239 -30.45 -33.80 38.05
C ASN A 239 -31.42 -32.66 37.70
N MET A 240 -30.93 -31.50 37.24
CA MET A 240 -31.82 -30.40 36.81
C MET A 240 -32.77 -30.82 35.68
N LEU A 241 -32.32 -31.60 34.70
CA LEU A 241 -33.16 -32.08 33.60
C LEU A 241 -34.21 -33.11 34.02
N THR A 242 -33.98 -33.84 35.11
CA THR A 242 -34.86 -34.94 35.55
C THR A 242 -35.81 -34.53 36.65
N THR A 243 -35.36 -33.72 37.60
CA THR A 243 -36.14 -33.25 38.76
C THR A 243 -36.49 -31.77 38.71
N GLY A 244 -35.89 -30.98 37.81
CA GLY A 244 -36.04 -29.53 37.75
C GLY A 244 -35.30 -28.76 38.85
N PHE A 245 -34.60 -29.47 39.76
CA PHE A 245 -33.97 -28.88 40.93
C PHE A 245 -32.82 -29.75 41.48
N VAL A 246 -31.70 -29.12 41.85
CA VAL A 246 -30.54 -29.81 42.46
C VAL A 246 -30.74 -29.97 43.97
N SER A 247 -30.74 -31.22 44.45
CA SER A 247 -30.88 -31.51 45.89
C SER A 247 -29.60 -31.17 46.66
N ALA A 248 -29.75 -30.75 47.93
CA ALA A 248 -28.64 -30.40 48.83
C ALA A 248 -27.71 -29.26 48.34
N LEU A 249 -28.26 -28.31 47.55
CA LEU A 249 -27.53 -27.14 47.10
C LEU A 249 -27.43 -26.05 48.18
N PHE A 250 -28.52 -25.80 48.91
CA PHE A 250 -28.64 -24.74 49.92
C PHE A 250 -28.45 -25.26 51.33
N CYS A 251 -27.79 -24.46 52.19
CA CYS A 251 -27.79 -24.71 53.64
C CYS A 251 -29.15 -24.32 54.26
N GLU A 252 -29.43 -24.75 55.49
CA GLU A 252 -30.74 -24.48 56.14
C GLU A 252 -31.03 -22.97 56.30
N GLU A 253 -30.02 -22.14 56.57
CA GLU A 253 -30.17 -20.68 56.70
C GLU A 253 -30.57 -20.01 55.36
N GLU A 254 -29.95 -20.42 54.25
CA GLU A 254 -30.28 -19.95 52.90
C GLU A 254 -31.71 -20.38 52.51
N LYS A 255 -32.12 -21.61 52.85
CA LYS A 255 -33.48 -22.11 52.61
C LYS A 255 -34.53 -21.29 53.35
N ASP A 256 -34.30 -21.00 54.62
CA ASP A 256 -35.21 -20.20 55.43
C ASP A 256 -35.39 -18.80 54.83
N THR A 257 -34.31 -18.17 54.36
CA THR A 257 -34.35 -16.86 53.70
C THR A 257 -35.19 -16.89 52.41
N ILE A 258 -35.01 -17.91 51.56
CA ILE A 258 -35.79 -18.07 50.33
C ILE A 258 -37.27 -18.33 50.66
N GLN A 259 -37.55 -19.16 51.65
CA GLN A 259 -38.91 -19.48 52.07
C GLN A 259 -39.65 -18.26 52.64
N GLU A 260 -38.97 -17.42 53.42
CA GLU A 260 -39.55 -16.16 53.92
C GLU A 260 -39.92 -15.20 52.78
N ASN A 261 -39.02 -15.06 51.79
CA ASN A 261 -39.28 -14.22 50.61
C ASN A 261 -40.45 -14.74 49.76
N LEU A 262 -40.59 -16.06 49.62
CA LEU A 262 -41.58 -16.70 48.75
C LEU A 262 -42.92 -16.99 49.45
N TRP A 263 -42.96 -16.91 50.79
CA TRP A 263 -44.12 -17.27 51.61
C TRP A 263 -45.45 -16.66 51.15
N PRO A 264 -45.58 -15.33 50.95
CA PRO A 264 -46.87 -14.72 50.62
C PRO A 264 -47.41 -15.18 49.26
N GLU A 265 -46.53 -15.47 48.30
CA GLU A 265 -46.91 -15.94 46.97
C GLU A 265 -47.26 -17.42 46.97
N ALA A 266 -46.42 -18.25 47.58
CA ALA A 266 -46.65 -19.68 47.70
C ALA A 266 -47.98 -19.98 48.41
N GLU A 267 -48.27 -19.23 49.48
CA GLU A 267 -49.54 -19.34 50.19
C GLU A 267 -50.75 -19.03 49.30
N ALA A 268 -50.67 -17.97 48.49
CA ALA A 268 -51.74 -17.61 47.56
C ALA A 268 -51.95 -18.67 46.46
N ALA A 269 -50.87 -19.17 45.87
CA ALA A 269 -50.92 -20.17 44.80
C ALA A 269 -51.41 -21.54 45.30
N ILE A 270 -50.89 -22.01 46.44
CA ILE A 270 -51.31 -23.28 47.06
C ILE A 270 -52.81 -23.22 47.42
N ARG A 271 -53.30 -22.09 47.94
CA ARG A 271 -54.73 -21.90 48.23
C ARG A 271 -55.57 -21.91 46.95
N ALA A 272 -55.11 -21.27 45.88
CA ALA A 272 -55.82 -21.27 44.59
C ALA A 272 -55.90 -22.67 43.98
N GLU A 273 -54.82 -23.45 44.01
CA GLU A 273 -54.77 -24.83 43.53
C GLU A 273 -55.65 -25.77 44.38
N ALA A 274 -55.67 -25.55 45.70
CA ALA A 274 -56.55 -26.28 46.62
C ALA A 274 -58.04 -26.00 46.34
N ILE A 275 -58.40 -24.75 46.02
CA ILE A 275 -59.76 -24.37 45.60
C ILE A 275 -60.13 -25.04 44.27
N ALA A 276 -59.22 -25.04 43.29
CA ALA A 276 -59.44 -25.67 41.98
C ALA A 276 -59.59 -27.20 42.04
N SER A 277 -58.90 -27.84 42.98
CA SER A 277 -58.96 -29.30 43.24
C SER A 277 -60.08 -29.72 44.21
N GLY A 278 -60.88 -28.78 44.72
CA GLY A 278 -62.02 -29.05 45.60
C GLY A 278 -61.65 -29.32 47.07
N ASN A 279 -60.41 -29.01 47.48
CA ASN A 279 -59.89 -29.28 48.82
C ASN A 279 -59.80 -27.97 49.63
N MET A 280 -60.75 -27.73 50.55
CA MET A 280 -60.91 -26.43 51.23
C MET A 280 -59.89 -26.16 52.35
N ASN A 281 -59.12 -27.16 52.80
CA ASN A 281 -58.13 -27.04 53.88
C ASN A 281 -56.74 -27.50 53.41
N ALA A 282 -56.00 -26.63 52.71
CA ALA A 282 -54.59 -26.86 52.43
C ALA A 282 -53.73 -26.47 53.65
N LEU A 283 -52.88 -27.39 54.12
CA LEU A 283 -51.96 -27.14 55.23
C LEU A 283 -50.70 -26.48 54.68
N ILE A 284 -50.43 -25.23 55.09
CA ILE A 284 -49.28 -24.45 54.62
C ILE A 284 -48.20 -24.50 55.70
N ASN A 285 -47.10 -25.18 55.40
CA ASN A 285 -45.90 -25.28 56.23
C ASN A 285 -44.63 -24.98 55.40
N LYS A 286 -43.48 -24.80 56.07
CA LYS A 286 -42.18 -24.54 55.41
C LYS A 286 -41.87 -25.55 54.29
N GLU A 287 -42.21 -26.82 54.48
CA GLU A 287 -41.99 -27.88 53.50
C GLU A 287 -42.87 -27.73 52.25
N THR A 288 -44.14 -27.36 52.40
CA THR A 288 -45.04 -27.11 51.26
C THR A 288 -44.63 -25.87 50.45
N VAL A 289 -44.13 -24.82 51.12
CA VAL A 289 -43.56 -23.64 50.43
C VAL A 289 -42.30 -24.02 49.67
N TRP A 290 -41.44 -24.86 50.25
CA TRP A 290 -40.27 -25.40 49.55
C TRP A 290 -40.63 -26.28 48.35
N ASN A 291 -41.70 -27.08 48.46
CA ASN A 291 -42.20 -27.88 47.35
C ASN A 291 -42.77 -27.01 46.23
N TYR A 292 -43.51 -25.94 46.58
CA TYR A 292 -43.96 -24.95 45.63
C TYR A 292 -42.77 -24.30 44.89
N PHE A 293 -41.74 -23.87 45.63
CA PHE A 293 -40.51 -23.34 45.03
C PHE A 293 -39.88 -24.32 44.04
N ARG A 294 -39.70 -25.59 44.42
CA ARG A 294 -39.16 -26.63 43.54
C ARG A 294 -39.99 -26.81 42.26
N SER A 295 -41.31 -26.88 42.40
CA SER A 295 -42.21 -27.03 41.25
C SER A 295 -42.21 -25.80 40.33
N SER A 296 -42.16 -24.60 40.92
CA SER A 296 -42.08 -23.33 40.21
C SER A 296 -40.75 -23.18 39.46
N CYS A 297 -39.65 -23.63 40.06
CA CYS A 297 -38.35 -23.70 39.38
C CYS A 297 -38.39 -24.68 38.20
N ALA A 298 -38.98 -25.87 38.40
CA ALA A 298 -39.04 -26.89 37.36
C ALA A 298 -39.87 -26.45 36.13
N SER A 299 -40.94 -25.66 36.32
CA SER A 299 -41.77 -25.19 35.21
C SER A 299 -41.16 -24.00 34.46
N ARG A 300 -40.51 -23.07 35.19
CA ARG A 300 -39.99 -21.79 34.65
C ARG A 300 -38.51 -21.83 34.21
N LEU A 301 -37.82 -22.94 34.45
CA LEU A 301 -36.43 -23.13 34.06
C LEU A 301 -36.33 -23.87 32.73
N HIS A 302 -35.67 -23.26 31.75
CA HIS A 302 -35.38 -23.86 30.46
C HIS A 302 -33.87 -24.11 30.34
N LEU A 303 -33.48 -25.38 30.18
CA LEU A 303 -32.10 -25.75 29.93
C LEU A 303 -31.86 -25.86 28.43
N VAL A 304 -30.91 -25.08 27.92
CA VAL A 304 -30.47 -25.14 26.52
C VAL A 304 -29.03 -25.62 26.48
N LEU A 305 -28.85 -26.86 26.03
CA LEU A 305 -27.56 -27.52 25.92
C LEU A 305 -27.03 -27.40 24.49
N CYS A 306 -25.91 -26.73 24.29
CA CYS A 306 -25.22 -26.63 23.00
C CYS A 306 -24.04 -27.60 22.96
N MET A 307 -24.16 -28.70 22.21
CA MET A 307 -23.15 -29.76 22.14
C MET A 307 -22.64 -29.98 20.71
N ASN A 308 -21.39 -30.41 20.57
CA ASN A 308 -20.83 -30.81 19.29
C ASN A 308 -21.00 -32.32 19.03
N PRO A 309 -21.47 -32.74 17.84
CA PRO A 309 -21.58 -34.16 17.49
C PRO A 309 -20.26 -34.81 17.07
N THR A 310 -19.15 -34.07 16.93
CA THR A 310 -17.88 -34.65 16.45
C THR A 310 -17.26 -35.56 17.50
N GLY A 311 -17.03 -36.83 17.14
CA GLY A 311 -16.42 -37.84 18.01
C GLY A 311 -17.43 -38.60 18.87
N ASP A 312 -16.94 -39.44 19.78
CA ASP A 312 -17.79 -40.28 20.64
C ASP A 312 -18.23 -39.60 21.95
N THR A 313 -17.78 -38.37 22.20
CA THR A 313 -17.99 -37.64 23.47
C THR A 313 -19.47 -37.41 23.78
N LEU A 314 -20.23 -36.86 22.82
CA LEU A 314 -21.67 -36.61 23.00
C LEU A 314 -22.45 -37.91 23.28
N ARG A 315 -22.13 -38.97 22.54
CA ARG A 315 -22.75 -40.28 22.71
C ARG A 315 -22.45 -40.87 24.08
N THR A 316 -21.19 -40.80 24.51
CA THR A 316 -20.74 -41.29 25.82
C THR A 316 -21.45 -40.54 26.94
N ARG A 317 -21.49 -39.20 26.87
CA ARG A 317 -22.23 -38.35 27.82
C ARG A 317 -23.72 -38.65 27.86
N CYS A 318 -24.37 -38.85 26.71
CA CYS A 318 -25.81 -39.19 26.67
C CYS A 318 -26.11 -40.59 27.22
N ARG A 319 -25.15 -41.52 27.17
CA ARG A 319 -25.28 -42.85 27.78
C ARG A 319 -25.13 -42.76 29.29
N ASP A 320 -24.09 -42.07 29.76
CA ASP A 320 -23.74 -41.97 31.18
C ASP A 320 -24.74 -41.05 31.92
N PHE A 321 -25.23 -40.01 31.24
CA PHE A 321 -26.23 -39.04 31.71
C PHE A 321 -27.50 -39.04 30.81
N PRO A 322 -28.42 -40.01 30.98
CA PRO A 322 -29.53 -40.23 30.07
C PRO A 322 -30.59 -39.11 30.06
N GLY A 323 -30.62 -38.24 31.07
CA GLY A 323 -31.52 -37.08 31.11
C GLY A 323 -31.26 -36.11 29.95
N ILE A 324 -30.02 -36.02 29.48
CA ILE A 324 -29.62 -35.15 28.36
C ILE A 324 -30.39 -35.49 27.09
N ALA A 325 -30.52 -36.78 26.75
CA ALA A 325 -31.24 -37.20 25.53
C ALA A 325 -32.75 -37.38 25.75
N LYS A 326 -33.18 -37.76 26.96
CA LYS A 326 -34.59 -38.11 27.23
C LYS A 326 -35.46 -36.91 27.60
N CYS A 327 -34.92 -35.96 28.36
CA CYS A 327 -35.67 -34.82 28.87
C CYS A 327 -35.62 -33.60 27.94
N THR A 328 -34.70 -33.57 26.98
CA THR A 328 -34.61 -32.49 25.99
C THR A 328 -35.33 -32.82 24.69
N THR A 329 -35.70 -31.77 23.96
CA THR A 329 -36.02 -31.85 22.53
C THR A 329 -34.73 -31.59 21.75
N ILE A 330 -34.40 -32.46 20.81
CA ILE A 330 -33.14 -32.43 20.06
C ILE A 330 -33.38 -31.66 18.76
N ASP A 331 -32.50 -30.71 18.46
CA ASP A 331 -32.45 -29.98 17.20
C ASP A 331 -31.05 -30.13 16.59
N TRP A 332 -30.98 -30.69 15.39
CA TRP A 332 -29.75 -31.00 14.68
C TRP A 332 -29.39 -29.92 13.65
N TYR A 333 -28.21 -29.33 13.80
CA TYR A 333 -27.62 -28.38 12.88
C TYR A 333 -26.70 -29.10 11.92
N PHE A 334 -27.13 -29.19 10.68
CA PHE A 334 -26.37 -29.78 9.59
C PHE A 334 -25.38 -28.78 8.95
N PRO A 335 -24.42 -29.25 8.15
CA PRO A 335 -23.59 -28.38 7.33
C PRO A 335 -24.47 -27.44 6.49
N TRP A 336 -24.03 -26.20 6.34
CA TRP A 336 -24.81 -25.18 5.63
C TRP A 336 -25.12 -25.60 4.19
N PRO A 337 -26.37 -25.48 3.74
CA PRO A 337 -26.70 -25.70 2.33
C PRO A 337 -26.11 -24.59 1.45
N GLU A 338 -26.00 -24.85 0.15
CA GLU A 338 -25.53 -23.86 -0.82
C GLU A 338 -26.34 -22.55 -0.78
N GLN A 339 -27.64 -22.65 -0.50
CA GLN A 339 -28.51 -21.48 -0.34
C GLN A 339 -28.07 -20.57 0.83
N ALA A 340 -27.63 -21.15 1.95
CA ALA A 340 -27.14 -20.37 3.09
C ALA A 340 -25.82 -19.68 2.74
N LEU A 341 -24.91 -20.36 2.04
CA LEU A 341 -23.67 -19.76 1.52
C LEU A 341 -23.96 -18.60 0.57
N TYR A 342 -24.91 -18.78 -0.35
CA TYR A 342 -25.34 -17.72 -1.27
C TYR A 342 -25.94 -16.52 -0.54
N ALA A 343 -26.84 -16.74 0.41
CA ALA A 343 -27.47 -15.68 1.19
C ALA A 343 -26.44 -14.85 1.99
N VAL A 344 -25.48 -15.53 2.62
CA VAL A 344 -24.39 -14.87 3.35
C VAL A 344 -23.49 -14.11 2.38
N ALA A 345 -23.08 -14.72 1.27
CA ALA A 345 -22.25 -14.06 0.27
C ALA A 345 -22.92 -12.81 -0.30
N CYS A 346 -24.21 -12.86 -0.66
CA CYS A 346 -24.96 -11.71 -1.12
C CYS A 346 -25.04 -10.60 -0.06
N SER A 347 -25.26 -10.95 1.20
CA SER A 347 -25.30 -9.97 2.30
C SER A 347 -23.94 -9.27 2.52
N LEU A 348 -22.82 -9.94 2.26
CA LEU A 348 -21.47 -9.39 2.41
C LEU A 348 -21.02 -8.57 1.19
N ILE A 349 -21.51 -8.93 -0.01
CA ILE A 349 -21.15 -8.26 -1.28
C ILE A 349 -22.03 -7.03 -1.55
N ASP A 350 -23.27 -6.98 -1.05
CA ASP A 350 -24.15 -5.83 -1.26
C ASP A 350 -23.54 -4.56 -0.59
N PRO A 351 -23.31 -3.47 -1.35
CA PRO A 351 -22.73 -2.24 -0.82
C PRO A 351 -23.52 -1.62 0.35
N LYS A 352 -24.81 -1.98 0.53
CA LYS A 352 -25.63 -1.53 1.66
C LYS A 352 -25.26 -2.18 3.00
N PHE A 353 -24.62 -3.35 2.98
CA PHE A 353 -24.33 -4.17 4.17
C PHE A 353 -22.84 -4.48 4.34
N SER A 354 -21.97 -3.92 3.49
CA SER A 354 -20.55 -4.20 3.43
C SER A 354 -19.78 -3.77 4.69
N TYR A 355 -19.70 -4.65 5.68
CA TYR A 355 -18.65 -4.64 6.70
C TYR A 355 -17.37 -5.25 6.10
N SER A 356 -16.48 -4.35 5.63
CA SER A 356 -15.01 -4.36 5.76
C SER A 356 -14.16 -5.64 5.54
N ILE A 357 -14.68 -6.77 5.06
CA ILE A 357 -13.87 -8.01 4.93
C ILE A 357 -13.36 -8.25 3.50
N LEU A 358 -14.12 -7.88 2.46
CA LEU A 358 -13.74 -8.13 1.06
C LEU A 358 -12.94 -7.00 0.40
N SER A 359 -12.72 -5.90 1.10
CA SER A 359 -11.73 -4.90 0.73
C SER A 359 -10.71 -4.81 1.85
N SER A 360 -9.67 -5.64 1.84
CA SER A 360 -8.42 -5.18 2.43
C SER A 360 -8.12 -3.84 1.74
N PRO A 361 -8.08 -2.71 2.46
CA PRO A 361 -7.92 -1.41 1.85
C PRO A 361 -6.48 -1.19 1.37
N THR A 362 -5.66 -2.23 1.23
CA THR A 362 -4.24 -2.13 0.86
C THR A 362 -4.01 -2.40 -0.62
N PHE A 363 -4.39 -3.58 -1.13
CA PHE A 363 -4.03 -3.96 -2.51
C PHE A 363 -4.71 -3.11 -3.59
N ASP A 364 -6.02 -2.88 -3.50
CA ASP A 364 -6.72 -2.05 -4.49
C ASP A 364 -6.41 -0.56 -4.28
N SER A 365 -6.22 -0.09 -3.04
CA SER A 365 -5.89 1.32 -2.79
C SER A 365 -4.48 1.69 -3.24
N GLU A 366 -3.49 0.80 -3.07
CA GLU A 366 -2.12 0.99 -3.56
C GLU A 366 -2.09 0.97 -5.10
N ASN A 367 -2.77 0.01 -5.73
CA ASN A 367 -2.88 -0.04 -7.19
C ASN A 367 -3.62 1.19 -7.74
N ILE A 368 -4.70 1.63 -7.09
CA ILE A 368 -5.43 2.86 -7.45
C ILE A 368 -4.55 4.10 -7.24
N ALA A 369 -3.80 4.18 -6.14
CA ALA A 369 -2.90 5.30 -5.85
C ALA A 369 -1.74 5.35 -6.85
N GLN A 370 -1.12 4.22 -7.17
CA GLN A 370 -0.07 4.10 -8.18
C GLN A 370 -0.59 4.44 -9.56
N LYS A 371 -1.76 3.95 -9.95
CA LYS A 371 -2.43 4.32 -11.21
C LYS A 371 -2.72 5.82 -11.27
N LYS A 372 -3.26 6.42 -10.21
CA LYS A 372 -3.51 7.87 -10.13
C LYS A 372 -2.22 8.68 -10.21
N ARG A 373 -1.15 8.21 -9.57
CA ARG A 373 0.19 8.82 -9.63
C ARG A 373 0.78 8.77 -11.03
N LEU A 374 0.73 7.61 -11.70
CA LEU A 374 1.23 7.44 -13.08
C LEU A 374 0.39 8.25 -14.07
N GLN A 375 -0.94 8.27 -13.93
CA GLN A 375 -1.83 9.10 -14.72
C GLN A 375 -1.50 10.59 -14.56
N GLY A 376 -1.37 11.07 -13.32
CA GLY A 376 -0.99 12.46 -13.04
C GLY A 376 0.40 12.82 -13.59
N GLY A 377 1.35 11.88 -13.57
CA GLY A 377 2.67 12.05 -14.19
C GLY A 377 2.60 12.17 -15.71
N LEU A 378 1.79 11.31 -16.37
CA LEU A 378 1.57 11.35 -17.82
C LEU A 378 0.83 12.61 -18.27
N GLU A 379 -0.13 13.10 -17.48
CA GLU A 379 -0.87 14.33 -17.76
C GLU A 379 0.05 15.55 -17.70
N LYS A 380 0.90 15.66 -16.67
CA LYS A 380 1.93 16.71 -16.60
C LYS A 380 2.92 16.63 -17.77
N LEU A 381 3.34 15.43 -18.19
CA LEU A 381 4.18 15.26 -19.39
C LEU A 381 3.48 15.71 -20.68
N ARG A 382 2.17 15.50 -20.77
CA ARG A 382 1.35 15.98 -21.89
C ARG A 382 1.23 17.50 -21.88
N GLU A 383 0.94 18.10 -20.73
CA GLU A 383 0.86 19.56 -20.57
C GLU A 383 2.18 20.25 -20.92
N THR A 384 3.30 19.73 -20.41
CA THR A 384 4.64 20.23 -20.73
C THR A 384 4.98 20.09 -22.22
N ALA A 385 4.59 18.98 -22.86
CA ALA A 385 4.74 18.84 -24.32
C ALA A 385 3.96 19.91 -25.09
N ILE A 386 2.71 20.18 -24.70
CA ILE A 386 1.87 21.24 -25.30
C ILE A 386 2.50 22.63 -25.07
N GLN A 387 3.01 22.90 -23.88
CA GLN A 387 3.69 24.17 -23.57
C GLN A 387 4.97 24.36 -24.41
N ILE A 388 5.77 23.30 -24.61
CA ILE A 388 6.97 23.33 -25.47
C ILE A 388 6.58 23.67 -26.91
N GLU A 389 5.51 23.06 -27.42
CA GLU A 389 5.01 23.32 -28.78
C GLU A 389 4.53 24.77 -28.93
N GLN A 390 3.78 25.30 -27.96
CA GLN A 390 3.38 26.70 -27.93
C GLN A 390 4.58 27.66 -27.84
N LEU A 391 5.60 27.34 -27.04
CA LEU A 391 6.83 28.14 -26.93
C LEU A 391 7.63 28.13 -28.24
N ASN A 392 7.70 26.99 -28.94
CA ASN A 392 8.34 26.90 -30.26
C ASN A 392 7.67 27.80 -31.29
N VAL A 393 6.33 27.81 -31.33
CA VAL A 393 5.57 28.70 -32.22
C VAL A 393 5.83 30.17 -31.87
N LYS A 394 5.76 30.54 -30.58
CA LYS A 394 6.04 31.92 -30.14
C LYS A 394 7.46 32.36 -30.49
N LEU A 395 8.45 31.50 -30.28
CA LEU A 395 9.86 31.80 -30.56
C LEU A 395 10.13 31.93 -32.07
N ALA A 396 9.41 31.17 -32.92
CA ALA A 396 9.47 31.32 -34.36
C ALA A 396 8.91 32.68 -34.81
N VAL A 397 7.77 33.10 -34.27
CA VAL A 397 7.17 34.41 -34.57
C VAL A 397 8.08 35.56 -34.13
N GLN A 398 8.61 35.50 -32.89
CA GLN A 398 9.49 36.56 -32.38
C GLN A 398 10.82 36.67 -33.13
N LYS A 399 11.37 35.56 -33.65
CA LYS A 399 12.56 35.60 -34.52
C LYS A 399 12.35 36.48 -35.75
N VAL A 400 11.22 36.32 -36.43
CA VAL A 400 10.89 37.09 -37.63
C VAL A 400 10.75 38.57 -37.27
N VAL A 401 10.05 38.89 -36.18
CA VAL A 401 9.90 40.27 -35.69
C VAL A 401 11.25 40.90 -35.31
N LEU A 402 12.17 40.12 -34.73
CA LEU A 402 13.52 40.59 -34.40
C LEU A 402 14.34 40.89 -35.66
N GLU A 403 14.26 40.07 -36.71
CA GLU A 403 14.91 40.33 -38.00
C GLU A 403 14.38 41.61 -38.67
N GLU A 404 13.06 41.85 -38.65
CA GLU A 404 12.48 43.09 -39.18
C GLU A 404 12.93 44.33 -38.40
N LYS A 405 12.95 44.25 -37.07
CA LYS A 405 13.35 45.36 -36.19
C LYS A 405 14.85 45.64 -36.25
N THR A 406 15.70 44.61 -36.37
CA THR A 406 17.14 44.76 -36.56
C THR A 406 17.45 45.46 -37.89
N SER A 407 16.80 45.03 -38.99
CA SER A 407 16.93 45.70 -40.29
C SER A 407 16.46 47.16 -40.25
N SER A 408 15.36 47.44 -39.54
CA SER A 408 14.85 48.81 -39.36
C SER A 408 15.82 49.70 -38.58
N CYS A 409 16.47 49.18 -37.52
CA CYS A 409 17.51 49.91 -36.78
C CYS A 409 18.76 50.17 -37.63
N GLU A 410 19.17 49.22 -38.48
CA GLU A 410 20.31 49.40 -39.39
C GLU A 410 20.06 50.51 -40.42
N MET A 411 18.84 50.57 -40.98
CA MET A 411 18.46 51.65 -41.90
C MET A 411 18.45 53.02 -41.21
N LEU A 412 17.84 53.13 -40.02
CA LEU A 412 17.82 54.38 -39.25
C LEU A 412 19.22 54.83 -38.85
N MET A 413 20.12 53.90 -38.52
CA MET A 413 21.52 54.22 -38.22
C MET A 413 22.28 54.75 -39.44
N ALA A 414 22.06 54.16 -40.61
CA ALA A 414 22.65 54.64 -41.86
C ALA A 414 22.18 56.07 -42.18
N GLU A 415 20.88 56.35 -42.01
CA GLU A 415 20.28 57.68 -42.23
C GLU A 415 20.81 58.73 -41.24
N ILE A 416 20.97 58.37 -39.95
CA ILE A 416 21.60 59.25 -38.95
C ILE A 416 23.06 59.54 -39.31
N ASN A 417 23.82 58.54 -39.78
CA ASN A 417 25.22 58.73 -40.17
C ASN A 417 25.35 59.65 -41.39
N GLU A 418 24.47 59.52 -42.39
CA GLU A 418 24.47 60.41 -43.55
C GLU A 418 24.07 61.84 -43.15
N ALA A 419 22.98 62.00 -42.40
CA ALA A 419 22.50 63.31 -41.95
C ALA A 419 23.50 64.03 -41.01
N THR A 420 24.27 63.29 -40.18
CA THR A 420 25.31 63.88 -39.32
C THR A 420 26.50 64.41 -40.12
N VAL A 421 26.91 63.73 -41.19
CA VAL A 421 27.95 64.22 -42.10
C VAL A 421 27.49 65.50 -42.82
N VAL A 422 26.24 65.55 -43.26
CA VAL A 422 25.67 66.76 -43.92
C VAL A 422 25.55 67.93 -42.93
N ALA A 423 25.09 67.69 -41.70
CA ALA A 423 24.97 68.74 -40.69
C ALA A 423 26.34 69.32 -40.28
N THR A 424 27.36 68.46 -40.11
CA THR A 424 28.72 68.91 -39.71
C THR A 424 29.41 69.72 -40.82
N THR A 425 29.28 69.31 -42.08
CA THR A 425 29.85 70.04 -43.23
C THR A 425 29.20 71.41 -43.44
N LYS A 426 27.88 71.53 -43.29
CA LYS A 426 27.19 72.85 -43.35
C LYS A 426 27.53 73.74 -42.16
N LYS A 427 27.73 73.14 -40.97
CA LYS A 427 28.15 73.86 -39.76
C LYS A 427 29.55 74.45 -39.88
N THR A 428 30.51 73.73 -40.47
CA THR A 428 31.86 74.26 -40.73
C THR A 428 31.83 75.38 -41.77
N GLN A 429 31.03 75.24 -42.83
CA GLN A 429 30.85 76.30 -43.84
C GLN A 429 30.25 77.60 -43.27
N ALA A 430 29.30 77.49 -42.34
CA ALA A 430 28.74 78.65 -41.63
C ALA A 430 29.81 79.34 -40.75
N GLN A 431 30.65 78.57 -40.05
CA GLN A 431 31.74 79.11 -39.22
C GLN A 431 32.79 79.85 -40.06
N GLU A 432 33.23 79.30 -41.18
CA GLU A 432 34.21 79.95 -42.08
C GLU A 432 33.68 81.28 -42.63
N LYS A 433 32.44 81.31 -43.14
CA LYS A 433 31.82 82.54 -43.66
C LYS A 433 31.64 83.61 -42.59
N SER A 434 31.37 83.22 -41.34
CA SER A 434 31.29 84.17 -40.21
C SER A 434 32.62 84.86 -39.90
N ALA A 435 33.74 84.12 -40.01
CA ALA A 435 35.07 84.64 -39.73
C ALA A 435 35.54 85.62 -40.83
N GLU A 436 35.15 85.38 -42.08
CA GLU A 436 35.47 86.23 -43.23
C GLU A 436 34.75 87.59 -43.16
N LEU A 437 33.46 87.58 -42.80
CA LEU A 437 32.68 88.81 -42.54
C LEU A 437 33.30 89.68 -41.44
N ALA A 438 33.81 89.08 -40.36
CA ALA A 438 34.45 89.83 -39.27
C ALA A 438 35.71 90.57 -39.73
N LYS A 439 36.45 90.05 -40.71
CA LYS A 439 37.61 90.73 -41.30
C LYS A 439 37.19 91.89 -42.20
N GLN A 440 36.18 91.69 -43.05
CA GLN A 440 35.68 92.74 -43.95
C GLN A 440 35.10 93.95 -43.18
N ALA A 441 34.47 93.74 -42.04
CA ALA A 441 33.93 94.82 -41.20
C ALA A 441 35.02 95.80 -40.70
N LYS A 442 36.23 95.30 -40.37
CA LYS A 442 37.33 96.14 -39.88
C LYS A 442 37.90 97.06 -40.96
N ILE A 443 37.91 96.61 -42.22
CA ILE A 443 38.47 97.37 -43.36
C ILE A 443 37.58 98.56 -43.72
N ILE A 444 36.26 98.39 -43.64
CA ILE A 444 35.28 99.45 -43.98
C ILE A 444 35.37 100.65 -43.01
N VAL A 445 35.65 100.39 -41.72
CA VAL A 445 35.76 101.45 -40.71
C VAL A 445 36.98 102.35 -40.95
N ALA A 446 38.15 101.76 -41.25
CA ALA A 446 39.39 102.52 -41.45
C ALA A 446 39.34 103.48 -42.66
N GLU A 447 38.76 103.04 -43.78
CA GLU A 447 38.66 103.86 -45.01
C GLU A 447 37.62 105.00 -44.88
N LYS A 448 36.66 104.87 -43.97
CA LYS A 448 35.65 105.90 -43.72
C LYS A 448 36.23 107.10 -42.96
N ASP A 449 37.05 106.85 -41.94
CA ASP A 449 37.64 107.90 -41.10
C ASP A 449 38.64 108.78 -41.89
N GLU A 450 39.34 108.19 -42.87
CA GLU A 450 40.33 108.89 -43.70
C GLU A 450 39.71 109.88 -44.70
N ALA A 451 38.45 109.66 -45.11
CA ALA A 451 37.74 110.51 -46.06
C ALA A 451 37.12 111.77 -45.41
N GLU A 452 36.82 111.72 -44.11
CA GLU A 452 36.19 112.84 -43.38
C GLU A 452 37.22 113.86 -42.89
N ALA A 453 38.44 113.44 -42.57
CA ALA A 453 39.53 114.34 -42.12
C ALA A 453 39.98 115.35 -43.20
N ALA A 454 40.04 114.94 -44.48
CA ALA A 454 40.48 115.79 -45.58
C ALA A 454 39.48 116.89 -45.97
N LEU A 455 38.20 116.76 -45.62
CA LEU A 455 37.16 117.74 -45.93
C LEU A 455 37.16 118.93 -44.95
N ALA A 456 37.64 118.72 -43.72
CA ALA A 456 37.64 119.74 -42.67
C ALA A 456 38.65 120.88 -42.90
N GLU A 457 39.70 120.64 -43.70
CA GLU A 457 40.80 121.59 -43.91
C GLU A 457 40.45 122.76 -44.87
N ALA A 458 39.42 122.61 -45.71
CA ALA A 458 39.08 123.57 -46.78
C ALA A 458 38.03 124.64 -46.41
N LEU A 459 37.18 124.40 -45.40
CA LEU A 459 36.08 125.28 -45.00
C LEU A 459 36.48 126.71 -44.53
N PRO A 460 37.63 126.94 -43.85
CA PRO A 460 37.99 128.28 -43.35
C PRO A 460 38.25 129.33 -44.43
N THR A 461 38.62 128.90 -45.64
CA THR A 461 39.00 129.82 -46.74
C THR A 461 37.78 130.44 -47.46
N VAL A 462 36.62 129.77 -47.42
CA VAL A 462 35.37 130.24 -48.02
C VAL A 462 34.68 131.27 -47.12
N GLU A 463 34.78 131.12 -45.79
CA GLU A 463 34.24 132.08 -44.82
C GLU A 463 35.00 133.42 -44.86
N ALA A 464 36.32 133.37 -45.04
CA ALA A 464 37.15 134.57 -45.22
C ALA A 464 36.78 135.40 -46.48
N ALA A 465 36.20 134.76 -47.50
CA ALA A 465 35.76 135.44 -48.73
C ALA A 465 34.41 136.16 -48.57
N ARG A 466 33.51 135.61 -47.73
CA ARG A 466 32.21 136.24 -47.42
C ARG A 466 32.38 137.50 -46.59
N ASN A 467 33.27 137.49 -45.60
CA ASN A 467 33.52 138.65 -44.74
C ASN A 467 34.08 139.88 -45.50
N ALA A 468 34.79 139.67 -46.62
CA ALA A 468 35.30 140.77 -47.44
C ALA A 468 34.21 141.51 -48.26
N LEU A 469 33.04 140.89 -48.45
CA LEU A 469 31.89 141.50 -49.13
C LEU A 469 30.97 142.30 -48.18
N ASP A 470 31.02 142.05 -46.87
CA ASP A 470 30.24 142.77 -45.85
C ASP A 470 30.74 144.21 -45.59
N GLU A 471 31.99 144.52 -45.92
CA GLU A 471 32.59 145.85 -45.71
C GLU A 471 32.15 146.92 -46.74
N LEU A 472 31.30 146.56 -47.71
CA LEU A 472 30.89 147.44 -48.82
C LEU A 472 29.53 148.10 -48.57
N GLU A 473 29.46 149.44 -48.59
CA GLU A 473 28.22 150.19 -48.39
C GLU A 473 27.47 150.45 -49.71
N LYS A 474 26.14 150.64 -49.64
CA LYS A 474 25.28 150.82 -50.82
C LYS A 474 25.67 152.05 -51.67
N ASN A 475 26.32 153.04 -51.06
CA ASN A 475 26.84 154.23 -51.73
C ASN A 475 28.09 153.94 -52.57
N ASP A 476 28.87 152.90 -52.27
CA ASP A 476 30.09 152.58 -53.02
C ASP A 476 29.76 151.91 -54.37
N VAL A 477 28.68 151.12 -54.41
CA VAL A 477 28.17 150.50 -55.64
C VAL A 477 27.55 151.54 -56.58
N THR A 478 26.92 152.60 -56.04
CA THR A 478 26.43 153.71 -56.87
C THR A 478 27.58 154.54 -57.44
N GLU A 479 28.71 154.66 -56.72
CA GLU A 479 29.94 155.32 -57.21
C GLU A 479 30.55 154.59 -58.42
N ILE A 480 30.69 153.27 -58.35
CA ILE A 480 31.15 152.45 -59.48
C ILE A 480 30.16 152.52 -60.67
N ARG A 481 28.86 152.65 -60.40
CA ARG A 481 27.80 152.76 -61.43
C ARG A 481 27.74 154.13 -62.11
N ALA A 482 28.24 155.19 -61.48
CA ALA A 482 28.14 156.56 -62.00
C ALA A 482 29.08 156.83 -63.20
N PHE A 483 30.12 156.01 -63.39
CA PHE A 483 31.05 156.21 -64.49
C PHE A 483 30.39 156.04 -65.86
N ALA A 484 30.41 157.11 -66.66
CA ALA A 484 29.99 157.08 -68.07
C ALA A 484 30.98 156.28 -68.95
N THR A 485 32.28 156.34 -68.62
CA THR A 485 33.36 155.49 -69.17
C THR A 485 34.29 155.07 -68.02
N PRO A 486 34.26 153.81 -67.57
CA PRO A 486 34.99 153.37 -66.39
C PRO A 486 36.51 153.18 -66.64
N PRO A 487 37.36 153.33 -65.61
CA PRO A 487 38.77 152.92 -65.66
C PRO A 487 38.92 151.41 -65.93
N LYS A 488 39.95 151.02 -66.71
CA LYS A 488 40.21 149.61 -67.09
C LYS A 488 40.21 148.59 -65.94
N PRO A 489 40.73 148.88 -64.72
CA PRO A 489 40.69 147.93 -63.60
C PRO A 489 39.27 147.60 -63.13
N VAL A 490 38.39 148.61 -63.05
CA VAL A 490 37.00 148.46 -62.59
C VAL A 490 36.15 147.70 -63.63
N GLN A 491 36.45 147.91 -64.92
CA GLN A 491 35.79 147.16 -65.98
C GLN A 491 36.09 145.65 -65.92
N MET A 492 37.32 145.24 -65.59
CA MET A 492 37.69 143.82 -65.44
C MET A 492 36.99 143.16 -64.26
N VAL A 493 36.89 143.85 -63.12
CA VAL A 493 36.15 143.35 -61.96
C VAL A 493 34.67 143.18 -62.29
N GLY A 494 34.08 144.11 -63.06
CA GLY A 494 32.73 143.98 -63.58
C GLY A 494 32.55 142.78 -64.53
N GLU A 495 33.50 142.53 -65.42
CA GLU A 495 33.51 141.37 -66.33
C GLU A 495 33.75 140.04 -65.57
N ALA A 496 34.59 140.03 -64.54
CA ALA A 496 34.87 138.88 -63.67
C ALA A 496 33.64 138.49 -62.83
N LEU A 497 32.92 139.48 -62.27
CA LEU A 497 31.66 139.24 -61.57
C LEU A 497 30.57 138.69 -62.51
N CYS A 498 30.56 139.09 -63.79
CA CYS A 498 29.65 138.49 -64.78
C CYS A 498 29.95 137.00 -65.04
N HIS A 499 31.22 136.59 -65.01
CA HIS A 499 31.58 135.17 -65.14
C HIS A 499 31.18 134.34 -63.92
N ILE A 500 31.28 134.92 -62.72
CA ILE A 500 30.84 134.27 -61.48
C ILE A 500 29.31 134.17 -61.43
N LEU A 501 28.58 135.25 -61.77
CA LEU A 501 27.10 135.31 -61.76
C LEU A 501 26.44 134.72 -63.03
N GLN A 502 27.23 134.12 -63.94
CA GLN A 502 26.78 133.44 -65.16
C GLN A 502 25.87 134.30 -66.09
N ALA A 503 26.22 135.57 -66.29
CA ALA A 503 25.43 136.47 -67.14
C ALA A 503 25.58 136.17 -68.65
N SER A 504 24.51 136.38 -69.43
CA SER A 504 24.42 136.03 -70.85
C SER A 504 25.25 136.92 -71.80
N GLU A 505 25.59 138.14 -71.40
CA GLU A 505 26.47 139.05 -72.16
C GLU A 505 27.59 139.61 -71.27
N ILE A 506 28.84 139.49 -71.74
CA ILE A 506 30.03 139.92 -70.99
C ILE A 506 30.44 141.30 -71.51
N SER A 507 29.79 142.34 -71.00
CA SER A 507 30.14 143.73 -71.32
C SER A 507 29.96 144.61 -70.09
N TRP A 508 30.66 145.74 -70.02
CA TRP A 508 30.47 146.72 -68.93
C TRP A 508 29.01 147.16 -68.81
N LYS A 509 28.27 147.23 -69.92
CA LYS A 509 26.84 147.57 -69.92
C LYS A 509 26.02 146.52 -69.16
N ALA A 510 26.34 145.23 -69.32
CA ALA A 510 25.71 144.14 -68.58
C ALA A 510 26.14 144.13 -67.09
N ALA A 511 27.43 144.31 -66.80
CA ALA A 511 27.94 144.42 -65.43
C ALA A 511 27.29 145.60 -64.66
N ARG A 512 27.13 146.75 -65.33
CA ARG A 512 26.43 147.93 -64.79
C ARG A 512 24.94 147.67 -64.54
N GLY A 513 24.30 146.86 -65.38
CA GLY A 513 22.91 146.41 -65.19
C GLY A 513 22.77 145.49 -63.99
N LEU A 514 23.68 144.53 -63.80
CA LEU A 514 23.70 143.63 -62.64
C LEU A 514 23.93 144.38 -61.33
N MET A 515 24.82 145.39 -61.34
CA MET A 515 25.06 146.27 -60.19
C MET A 515 23.92 147.28 -59.92
N ALA A 516 22.90 147.38 -60.79
CA ALA A 516 21.76 148.26 -60.56
C ALA A 516 20.71 147.65 -59.62
N ASP A 517 20.75 146.33 -59.39
CA ASP A 517 19.80 145.62 -58.55
C ASP A 517 20.05 145.93 -57.06
N ALA A 518 18.97 146.25 -56.33
CA ALA A 518 19.05 146.72 -54.95
C ALA A 518 19.59 145.67 -53.96
N ASN A 519 19.56 144.39 -54.36
CA ASN A 519 19.99 143.22 -53.58
C ASN A 519 21.31 142.57 -54.05
N PHE A 520 22.05 143.22 -54.96
CA PHE A 520 23.24 142.67 -55.61
C PHE A 520 24.31 142.09 -54.65
N ILE A 521 24.60 142.75 -53.53
CA ILE A 521 25.60 142.28 -52.55
C ILE A 521 25.15 140.97 -51.87
N SER A 522 23.87 140.85 -51.52
CA SER A 522 23.33 139.64 -50.87
C SER A 522 23.38 138.39 -51.78
N ILE A 523 23.21 138.59 -53.09
CA ILE A 523 23.27 137.51 -54.09
C ILE A 523 24.69 136.92 -54.17
N LEU A 524 25.72 137.77 -54.08
CA LEU A 524 27.12 137.31 -54.08
C LEU A 524 27.51 136.56 -52.80
N GLN A 525 26.91 136.90 -51.65
CA GLN A 525 27.19 136.24 -50.36
C GLN A 525 26.55 134.85 -50.22
N GLN A 526 25.30 134.70 -50.68
CA GLN A 526 24.51 133.48 -50.54
C GLN A 526 24.74 132.45 -51.66
N MET A 527 25.58 132.78 -52.64
CA MET A 527 25.84 131.92 -53.78
C MET A 527 26.60 130.65 -53.38
N ASP A 528 26.16 129.54 -53.96
CA ASP A 528 26.79 128.23 -53.78
C ASP A 528 28.04 128.12 -54.65
N VAL A 529 29.20 128.09 -54.00
CA VAL A 529 30.52 128.16 -54.65
C VAL A 529 30.87 126.84 -55.37
N GLU A 530 30.23 125.71 -55.01
CA GLU A 530 30.40 124.42 -55.72
C GLU A 530 29.61 124.32 -57.03
N ALA A 531 28.57 125.15 -57.21
CA ALA A 531 27.67 125.08 -58.36
C ALA A 531 28.18 125.82 -59.61
N ILE A 532 29.33 126.50 -59.52
CA ILE A 532 29.91 127.25 -60.64
C ILE A 532 30.57 126.26 -61.63
N PRO A 533 30.18 126.25 -62.92
CA PRO A 533 30.76 125.35 -63.90
C PRO A 533 32.27 125.59 -64.09
N LEU A 534 33.06 124.52 -64.08
CA LEU A 534 34.53 124.54 -64.30
C LEU A 534 34.97 125.41 -65.49
N LYS A 535 34.18 125.40 -66.58
CA LYS A 535 34.44 126.19 -67.79
C LYS A 535 34.49 127.70 -67.52
N ASN A 536 33.64 128.20 -66.62
CA ASN A 536 33.59 129.61 -66.25
C ASN A 536 34.74 130.00 -65.32
N ILE A 537 35.18 129.08 -64.43
CA ILE A 537 36.37 129.27 -63.58
C ILE A 537 37.65 129.28 -64.42
N GLN A 538 37.77 128.39 -65.42
CA GLN A 538 38.90 128.40 -66.36
C GLN A 538 38.99 129.73 -67.12
N ASN A 539 37.85 130.21 -67.63
CA ASN A 539 37.78 131.50 -68.33
C ASN A 539 38.13 132.67 -67.41
N LEU A 540 37.76 132.62 -66.12
CA LEU A 540 38.15 133.58 -65.08
C LEU A 540 39.66 133.57 -64.80
N LYS A 541 40.28 132.39 -64.67
CA LYS A 541 41.74 132.25 -64.52
C LYS A 541 42.46 132.86 -65.73
N ASP A 542 41.96 132.63 -66.95
CA ASP A 542 42.51 133.17 -68.19
C ASP A 542 42.37 134.71 -68.30
N LEU A 543 41.27 135.28 -67.80
CA LEU A 543 40.98 136.72 -67.82
C LEU A 543 41.92 137.51 -66.89
N ILE A 544 42.19 136.96 -65.70
CA ILE A 544 43.13 137.52 -64.72
C ILE A 544 44.58 137.38 -65.22
N ALA A 545 44.94 136.23 -65.81
CA ALA A 545 46.28 135.99 -66.33
C ALA A 545 46.65 136.90 -67.53
N LYS A 546 45.68 137.22 -68.41
CA LYS A 546 45.93 138.05 -69.62
C LYS A 546 46.21 139.53 -69.35
N ARG A 547 45.73 140.12 -68.24
CA ARG A 547 45.79 141.58 -68.00
C ARG A 547 46.77 142.04 -66.90
N LYS A 548 47.42 141.12 -66.17
CA LYS A 548 48.50 141.36 -65.17
C LYS A 548 48.25 142.60 -64.27
N MET A 549 47.16 142.61 -63.52
CA MET A 549 46.90 143.65 -62.50
C MET A 549 46.87 143.02 -61.10
N THR A 550 47.38 143.76 -60.12
CA THR A 550 47.42 143.32 -58.71
C THR A 550 46.30 143.95 -57.89
N TYR A 551 46.00 143.39 -56.71
CA TYR A 551 44.93 143.87 -55.82
C TYR A 551 45.08 145.37 -55.48
N ASP A 552 46.32 145.83 -55.28
CA ASP A 552 46.60 147.24 -54.97
C ASP A 552 46.31 148.18 -56.15
N ASP A 553 46.52 147.73 -57.39
CA ASP A 553 46.21 148.52 -58.60
C ASP A 553 44.70 148.76 -58.76
N VAL A 554 43.88 147.76 -58.43
CA VAL A 554 42.40 147.85 -58.50
C VAL A 554 41.86 148.72 -57.36
N ARG A 555 42.43 148.60 -56.17
CA ARG A 555 42.03 149.39 -54.99
C ARG A 555 42.32 150.89 -55.14
N LEU A 556 43.44 151.26 -55.78
CA LEU A 556 43.78 152.65 -56.10
C LEU A 556 42.77 153.29 -57.07
N ALA A 557 42.22 152.50 -58.02
CA ALA A 557 41.21 152.97 -58.96
C ALA A 557 39.80 153.03 -58.34
N SER A 558 39.47 152.10 -57.44
CA SER A 558 38.25 152.12 -56.63
C SER A 558 38.39 151.19 -55.44
N LYS A 559 38.17 151.69 -54.23
CA LYS A 559 38.22 150.90 -52.99
C LYS A 559 37.22 149.73 -53.04
N ALA A 560 36.02 149.97 -53.57
CA ALA A 560 35.01 148.94 -53.75
C ALA A 560 35.35 147.91 -54.84
N GLY A 561 36.05 148.33 -55.91
CA GLY A 561 36.58 147.40 -56.92
C GLY A 561 37.59 146.40 -56.35
N GLY A 562 38.39 146.82 -55.35
CA GLY A 562 39.31 145.94 -54.63
C GLY A 562 38.60 144.82 -53.87
N GLY A 563 37.53 145.14 -53.14
CA GLY A 563 36.74 144.16 -52.37
C GLY A 563 36.21 143.00 -53.23
N PHE A 564 35.64 143.33 -54.40
CA PHE A 564 35.17 142.31 -55.36
C PHE A 564 36.30 141.46 -55.96
N TYR A 565 37.50 142.02 -56.16
CA TYR A 565 38.64 141.26 -56.68
C TYR A 565 39.15 140.21 -55.68
N LYS A 566 39.13 140.52 -54.38
CA LYS A 566 39.52 139.57 -53.31
C LYS A 566 38.57 138.37 -53.23
N PHE A 567 37.27 138.60 -53.42
CA PHE A 567 36.26 137.55 -53.48
C PHE A 567 36.48 136.58 -54.67
N VAL A 568 36.80 137.12 -55.85
CA VAL A 568 37.06 136.32 -57.05
C VAL A 568 38.25 135.36 -56.87
N LEU A 569 39.29 135.77 -56.13
CA LEU A 569 40.49 134.94 -55.91
C LEU A 569 40.22 133.74 -54.98
N ALA A 570 39.37 133.90 -53.97
CA ALA A 570 39.08 132.84 -52.99
C ALA A 570 38.15 131.74 -53.54
N VAL A 571 37.26 132.09 -54.48
CA VAL A 571 36.40 131.12 -55.20
C VAL A 571 37.24 130.16 -56.04
N ILE A 572 38.38 130.61 -56.57
CA ILE A 572 39.30 129.79 -57.35
C ILE A 572 40.01 128.73 -56.48
N THR A 573 40.42 129.05 -55.25
CA THR A 573 41.19 128.14 -54.38
C THR A 573 40.36 127.00 -53.80
N PHE A 574 39.07 127.22 -53.52
CA PHE A 574 38.17 126.19 -52.96
C PHE A 574 37.90 125.03 -53.94
N HIS A 575 37.72 125.34 -55.23
CA HIS A 575 37.43 124.31 -56.24
C HIS A 575 38.64 123.40 -56.55
N ASP A 576 39.88 123.84 -56.30
CA ASP A 576 41.07 123.00 -56.50
C ASP A 576 41.18 121.89 -55.43
N VAL A 577 40.72 122.14 -54.18
CA VAL A 577 40.71 121.15 -53.08
C VAL A 577 39.54 120.16 -53.19
N ALA A 578 38.36 120.60 -53.65
CA ALA A 578 37.18 119.73 -53.83
C ALA A 578 37.38 118.59 -54.86
N ARG A 579 38.39 118.68 -55.72
CA ARG A 579 38.72 117.66 -56.73
C ARG A 579 39.39 116.41 -56.13
N GLU A 580 40.09 116.53 -55.00
CA GLU A 580 40.86 115.41 -54.42
C GLU A 580 40.04 114.48 -53.52
N VAL A 581 38.94 114.96 -52.91
CA VAL A 581 38.18 114.21 -51.87
C VAL A 581 37.09 113.27 -52.44
N ARG A 582 36.58 113.51 -53.66
CA ARG A 582 35.49 112.71 -54.27
C ARG A 582 35.75 111.20 -54.45
N PRO A 583 36.95 110.73 -54.88
CA PRO A 583 37.19 109.32 -55.16
C PRO A 583 37.11 108.41 -53.92
N LYS A 584 37.52 108.90 -52.74
CA LYS A 584 37.54 108.08 -51.51
C LYS A 584 36.13 107.74 -50.99
N ARG A 585 35.17 108.64 -51.20
CA ARG A 585 33.79 108.51 -50.72
C ARG A 585 32.98 107.43 -51.45
N GLU A 586 33.24 107.20 -52.73
CA GLU A 586 32.54 106.16 -53.52
C GLU A 586 33.03 104.74 -53.19
N ARG A 587 34.31 104.60 -52.81
CA ARG A 587 34.93 103.31 -52.48
C ARG A 587 34.39 102.71 -51.18
N VAL A 588 34.16 103.54 -50.16
CA VAL A 588 33.52 103.13 -48.88
C VAL A 588 32.10 102.57 -49.12
N LYS A 589 31.33 103.21 -50.01
CA LYS A 589 29.94 102.83 -50.33
C LYS A 589 29.84 101.50 -51.09
N ALA A 590 30.89 101.10 -51.82
CA ALA A 590 30.94 99.82 -52.53
C ALA A 590 31.18 98.64 -51.55
N LEU A 591 32.13 98.79 -50.62
CA LEU A 591 32.46 97.74 -49.64
C LEU A 591 31.30 97.45 -48.67
N GLU A 592 30.52 98.46 -48.28
CA GLU A 592 29.33 98.27 -47.44
C GLU A 592 28.22 97.43 -48.10
N ARG A 593 28.12 97.44 -49.44
CA ARG A 593 27.13 96.62 -50.18
C ARG A 593 27.51 95.15 -50.20
N GLU A 594 28.79 94.84 -50.39
CA GLU A 594 29.28 93.46 -50.41
C GLU A 594 29.16 92.79 -49.03
N TYR A 595 29.50 93.51 -47.96
CA TYR A 595 29.36 93.04 -46.58
C TYR A 595 27.92 92.63 -46.23
N ASN A 596 26.93 93.44 -46.64
CA ASN A 596 25.52 93.16 -46.37
C ASN A 596 24.97 91.96 -47.15
N LYS A 597 25.53 91.64 -48.31
CA LYS A 597 25.15 90.45 -49.09
C LYS A 597 25.65 89.19 -48.39
N ALA A 598 26.94 89.16 -48.03
CA ALA A 598 27.55 88.02 -47.33
C ALA A 598 26.89 87.75 -45.95
N LYS A 599 26.44 88.78 -45.24
CA LYS A 599 25.71 88.64 -43.96
C LYS A 599 24.38 87.87 -44.09
N ARG A 600 23.63 88.07 -45.20
CA ARG A 600 22.37 87.33 -45.44
C ARG A 600 22.62 85.86 -45.78
N ASP A 601 23.69 85.57 -46.50
CA ASP A 601 24.05 84.21 -46.87
C ASP A 601 24.51 83.39 -45.65
N LEU A 602 25.18 84.03 -44.68
CA LEU A 602 25.50 83.42 -43.40
C LEU A 602 24.23 83.05 -42.61
N GLN A 603 23.23 83.93 -42.59
CA GLN A 603 21.98 83.71 -41.86
C GLN A 603 21.17 82.52 -42.41
N LYS A 604 21.13 82.36 -43.75
CA LYS A 604 20.50 81.18 -44.38
C LYS A 604 21.22 79.89 -44.02
N LEU A 605 22.56 79.90 -44.03
CA LEU A 605 23.36 78.73 -43.66
C LEU A 605 23.18 78.35 -42.17
N THR A 606 23.04 79.33 -41.28
CA THR A 606 22.76 79.04 -39.86
C THR A 606 21.36 78.46 -39.63
N ASP A 607 20.35 78.92 -40.38
CA ASP A 607 18.98 78.38 -40.28
C ASP A 607 18.89 76.94 -40.80
N GLU A 608 19.60 76.63 -41.89
CA GLU A 608 19.69 75.26 -42.43
C GLU A 608 20.40 74.29 -41.47
N VAL A 609 21.43 74.76 -40.75
CA VAL A 609 22.11 73.94 -39.72
C VAL A 609 21.17 73.66 -38.55
N ALA A 610 20.38 74.64 -38.11
CA ALA A 610 19.41 74.45 -37.04
C ALA A 610 18.33 73.41 -37.39
N GLN A 611 17.80 73.43 -38.62
CA GLN A 611 16.82 72.44 -39.10
C GLN A 611 17.42 71.02 -39.19
N LEU A 612 18.67 70.90 -39.66
CA LEU A 612 19.37 69.61 -39.71
C LEU A 612 19.68 69.06 -38.31
N GLU A 613 20.00 69.92 -37.34
CA GLU A 613 20.21 69.49 -35.95
C GLU A 613 18.89 69.01 -35.29
N GLU A 614 17.75 69.63 -35.59
CA GLU A 614 16.43 69.21 -35.08
C GLU A 614 15.96 67.87 -35.68
N THR A 615 16.12 67.69 -37.00
CA THR A 615 15.83 66.42 -37.67
C THR A 615 16.70 65.28 -37.15
N LEU A 616 18.01 65.52 -36.94
CA LEU A 616 18.92 64.56 -36.31
C LEU A 616 18.52 64.19 -34.88
N PHE A 617 18.02 65.14 -34.10
CA PHE A 617 17.52 64.88 -32.75
C PHE A 617 16.30 63.95 -32.78
N SER A 618 15.37 64.18 -33.70
CA SER A 618 14.18 63.34 -33.85
C SER A 618 14.52 61.91 -34.31
N LEU A 619 15.43 61.75 -35.27
CA LEU A 619 15.91 60.46 -35.76
C LEU A 619 16.65 59.67 -34.67
N ARG A 620 17.53 60.32 -33.91
CA ARG A 620 18.22 59.69 -32.76
C ARG A 620 17.25 59.17 -31.71
N ARG A 621 16.20 59.92 -31.40
CA ARG A 621 15.17 59.48 -30.44
C ARG A 621 14.39 58.27 -30.94
N GLN A 622 14.06 58.22 -32.23
CA GLN A 622 13.40 57.06 -32.85
C GLN A 622 14.32 55.84 -32.86
N PHE A 623 15.60 56.03 -33.14
CA PHE A 623 16.62 54.98 -33.08
C PHE A 623 16.78 54.42 -31.67
N ASP A 624 16.90 55.26 -30.63
CA ASP A 624 17.02 54.81 -29.23
C ASP A 624 15.79 54.02 -28.77
N SER A 625 14.58 54.44 -29.20
CA SER A 625 13.35 53.71 -28.92
C SER A 625 13.32 52.34 -29.62
N ALA A 626 13.70 52.27 -30.89
CA ALA A 626 13.75 51.00 -31.64
C ALA A 626 14.85 50.05 -31.11
N GLN A 627 15.99 50.59 -30.68
CA GLN A 627 17.11 49.87 -30.08
C GLN A 627 16.70 49.20 -28.75
N THR A 628 16.00 49.94 -27.88
CA THR A 628 15.54 49.41 -26.58
C THR A 628 14.47 48.33 -26.74
N GLU A 629 13.52 48.50 -27.67
CA GLU A 629 12.56 47.45 -28.04
C GLU A 629 13.26 46.18 -28.55
N MET A 630 14.24 46.34 -29.45
CA MET A 630 15.04 45.23 -29.98
C MET A 630 15.82 44.50 -28.88
N GLU A 631 16.47 45.21 -27.96
CA GLU A 631 17.21 44.60 -26.84
C GLU A 631 16.29 43.82 -25.89
N ASN A 632 15.09 44.33 -25.61
CA ASN A 632 14.10 43.64 -24.79
C ASN A 632 13.59 42.36 -25.48
N LEU A 633 13.26 42.43 -26.76
CA LEU A 633 12.88 41.25 -27.57
C LEU A 633 14.00 40.20 -27.59
N LYS A 634 15.26 40.63 -27.70
CA LYS A 634 16.43 39.73 -27.69
C LYS A 634 16.60 39.02 -26.34
N LYS A 635 16.43 39.75 -25.22
CA LYS A 635 16.47 39.17 -23.87
C LYS A 635 15.32 38.18 -23.64
N GLU A 636 14.10 38.51 -24.05
CA GLU A 636 12.95 37.61 -23.95
C GLU A 636 13.15 36.33 -24.77
N MET A 637 13.65 36.46 -26.00
CA MET A 637 13.96 35.32 -26.86
C MET A 637 15.04 34.41 -26.27
N ASP A 638 16.09 34.97 -25.65
CA ASP A 638 17.15 34.18 -25.01
C ASP A 638 16.64 33.40 -23.79
N VAL A 639 15.75 34.02 -22.99
CA VAL A 639 15.08 33.34 -21.87
C VAL A 639 14.22 32.19 -22.40
N MET A 640 13.39 32.44 -23.42
CA MET A 640 12.56 31.40 -24.03
C MET A 640 13.40 30.28 -24.65
N ARG A 641 14.54 30.58 -25.29
CA ARG A 641 15.45 29.59 -25.87
C ARG A 641 16.03 28.66 -24.81
N ARG A 642 16.45 29.21 -23.66
CA ARG A 642 16.97 28.40 -22.55
C ARG A 642 15.88 27.52 -21.95
N GLN A 643 14.69 28.08 -21.73
CA GLN A 643 13.52 27.31 -21.25
C GLN A 643 13.19 26.17 -22.20
N LEU A 644 13.19 26.42 -23.51
CA LEU A 644 12.96 25.41 -24.54
C LEU A 644 14.02 24.30 -24.54
N MET A 645 15.29 24.67 -24.43
CA MET A 645 16.39 23.71 -24.40
C MET A 645 16.30 22.79 -23.17
N VAL A 646 16.00 23.35 -22.00
CA VAL A 646 15.82 22.57 -20.76
C VAL A 646 14.59 21.66 -20.87
N ALA A 647 13.47 22.18 -21.37
CA ALA A 647 12.24 21.41 -21.51
C ALA A 647 12.35 20.29 -22.57
N GLN A 648 13.09 20.52 -23.67
CA GLN A 648 13.42 19.49 -24.66
C GLN A 648 14.35 18.40 -24.09
N LYS A 649 15.36 18.79 -23.31
CA LYS A 649 16.26 17.81 -22.66
C LYS A 649 15.51 16.96 -21.63
N LEU A 650 14.59 17.57 -20.89
CA LEU A 650 13.76 16.90 -19.89
C LEU A 650 12.74 15.95 -20.52
N THR A 651 12.06 16.35 -21.61
CA THR A 651 11.14 15.48 -22.35
C THR A 651 11.86 14.34 -23.06
N ALA A 652 13.06 14.56 -23.61
CA ALA A 652 13.89 13.51 -24.18
C ALA A 652 14.39 12.51 -23.11
N GLY A 653 14.80 13.02 -21.93
CA GLY A 653 15.24 12.18 -20.80
C GLY A 653 14.13 11.30 -20.23
N LEU A 654 12.90 11.82 -20.17
CA LEU A 654 11.71 11.13 -19.66
C LEU A 654 10.95 10.32 -20.72
N GLY A 655 11.39 10.31 -21.98
CA GLY A 655 10.71 9.60 -23.07
C GLY A 655 10.59 8.09 -22.83
N SER A 656 11.66 7.44 -22.36
CA SER A 656 11.64 6.00 -22.02
C SER A 656 10.78 5.69 -20.78
N GLU A 657 10.76 6.60 -19.80
CA GLU A 657 9.91 6.45 -18.62
C GLU A 657 8.44 6.64 -18.97
N LYS A 658 8.10 7.53 -19.93
CA LYS A 658 6.74 7.66 -20.45
C LYS A 658 6.25 6.34 -21.06
N GLU A 659 7.05 5.69 -21.91
CA GLU A 659 6.70 4.39 -22.49
C GLU A 659 6.53 3.31 -21.41
N ARG A 660 7.45 3.26 -20.45
CA ARG A 660 7.35 2.36 -19.30
C ARG A 660 6.08 2.62 -18.49
N TRP A 661 5.76 3.86 -18.13
CA TRP A 661 4.55 4.20 -17.37
C TRP A 661 3.29 3.81 -18.13
N ILE A 662 3.27 3.94 -19.46
CA ILE A 662 2.14 3.49 -20.29
C ILE A 662 1.99 1.96 -20.20
N GLN A 663 3.10 1.21 -20.31
CA GLN A 663 3.08 -0.25 -20.15
C GLN A 663 2.68 -0.67 -18.74
N GLU A 664 3.22 -0.03 -17.72
CA GLU A 664 2.94 -0.32 -16.31
C GLU A 664 1.47 0.00 -15.96
N LEU A 665 0.91 1.08 -16.51
CA LEU A 665 -0.50 1.44 -16.35
C LEU A 665 -1.42 0.47 -17.09
N ALA A 666 -1.00 -0.05 -18.26
CA ALA A 666 -1.72 -1.11 -18.96
C ALA A 666 -1.70 -2.42 -18.15
N ASN A 667 -0.54 -2.79 -17.58
CA ASN A 667 -0.39 -3.97 -16.72
C ASN A 667 -1.26 -3.85 -15.47
N LEU A 668 -1.17 -2.74 -14.74
CA LEU A 668 -2.03 -2.44 -13.57
C LEU A 668 -3.53 -2.48 -13.93
N GLY A 669 -3.89 -2.03 -15.13
CA GLY A 669 -5.26 -2.11 -15.63
C GLY A 669 -5.73 -3.55 -15.88
N SER A 670 -4.83 -4.44 -16.34
CA SER A 670 -5.11 -5.87 -16.51
C SER A 670 -5.14 -6.62 -15.16
N GLU A 671 -4.21 -6.31 -14.26
CA GLU A 671 -4.13 -6.86 -12.91
C GLU A 671 -5.37 -6.49 -12.10
N GLN A 672 -5.85 -5.24 -12.20
CA GLN A 672 -7.07 -4.80 -11.51
C GLN A 672 -8.30 -5.64 -11.91
N LYS A 673 -8.41 -6.05 -13.18
CA LYS A 673 -9.51 -6.93 -13.63
C LYS A 673 -9.37 -8.34 -13.07
N CYS A 674 -8.13 -8.85 -13.00
CA CYS A 674 -7.82 -10.19 -12.52
C CYS A 674 -7.77 -10.28 -10.99
N LEU A 675 -7.73 -9.14 -10.30
CA LEU A 675 -7.55 -9.04 -8.85
C LEU A 675 -8.69 -9.73 -8.11
N LEU A 676 -9.92 -9.70 -8.63
CA LEU A 676 -11.07 -10.32 -7.99
C LEU A 676 -10.89 -11.84 -7.86
N GLY A 677 -10.57 -12.53 -8.95
CA GLY A 677 -10.33 -13.97 -8.92
C GLY A 677 -9.07 -14.33 -8.14
N SER A 678 -7.98 -13.58 -8.34
CA SER A 678 -6.73 -13.80 -7.60
C SER A 678 -6.88 -13.60 -6.08
N SER A 679 -7.66 -12.59 -5.65
CA SER A 679 -7.93 -12.32 -4.24
C SER A 679 -8.87 -13.36 -3.61
N LEU A 680 -9.79 -13.94 -4.39
CA LEU A 680 -10.65 -15.03 -3.93
C LEU A 680 -9.81 -16.26 -3.58
N VAL A 681 -8.90 -16.66 -4.48
CA VAL A 681 -7.96 -17.78 -4.24
C VAL A 681 -7.06 -17.48 -3.04
N ALA A 682 -6.53 -16.25 -2.95
CA ALA A 682 -5.66 -15.85 -1.85
C ALA A 682 -6.38 -15.85 -0.49
N SER A 683 -7.61 -15.36 -0.44
CA SER A 683 -8.45 -15.38 0.76
C SER A 683 -8.80 -16.81 1.18
N ALA A 684 -9.15 -17.67 0.22
CA ALA A 684 -9.42 -19.09 0.49
C ALA A 684 -8.18 -19.79 1.07
N PHE A 685 -6.99 -19.48 0.55
CA PHE A 685 -5.73 -19.95 1.11
C PHE A 685 -5.52 -19.49 2.56
N LEU A 686 -5.69 -18.18 2.83
CA LEU A 686 -5.47 -17.59 4.16
C LEU A 686 -6.41 -18.15 5.23
N CYS A 687 -7.66 -18.49 4.86
CA CYS A 687 -8.67 -18.97 5.80
C CYS A 687 -8.62 -20.48 6.03
N TYR A 688 -8.44 -21.29 4.99
CA TYR A 688 -8.71 -22.74 5.08
C TYR A 688 -7.48 -23.64 4.97
N LEU A 689 -6.40 -23.18 4.34
CA LEU A 689 -5.31 -24.09 3.97
C LEU A 689 -4.22 -24.26 5.03
N GLY A 690 -4.24 -23.44 6.09
CA GLY A 690 -3.29 -23.49 7.20
C GLY A 690 -3.03 -24.88 7.80
N PRO A 691 -4.04 -25.68 8.19
CA PRO A 691 -3.80 -26.94 8.90
C PRO A 691 -3.32 -28.08 7.98
N PHE A 692 -3.48 -27.96 6.67
CA PHE A 692 -3.19 -29.04 5.74
C PHE A 692 -1.71 -29.12 5.33
N THR A 693 -1.31 -30.30 4.85
CA THR A 693 0.03 -30.55 4.31
C THR A 693 0.23 -29.84 2.97
N PHE A 694 1.48 -29.54 2.62
CA PHE A 694 1.83 -28.85 1.38
C PHE A 694 1.22 -29.48 0.12
N GLU A 695 1.31 -30.81 -0.03
CA GLU A 695 0.76 -31.54 -1.18
C GLU A 695 -0.76 -31.36 -1.31
N PHE A 696 -1.46 -31.33 -0.18
CA PHE A 696 -2.90 -31.13 -0.17
C PHE A 696 -3.26 -29.67 -0.48
N ARG A 697 -2.46 -28.69 -0.01
CA ARG A 697 -2.63 -27.27 -0.35
C ARG A 697 -2.48 -27.03 -1.85
N GLU A 698 -1.42 -27.57 -2.46
CA GLU A 698 -1.17 -27.47 -3.90
C GLU A 698 -2.34 -28.04 -4.72
N ARG A 699 -2.80 -29.25 -4.36
CA ARG A 699 -3.93 -29.90 -5.04
C ARG A 699 -5.20 -29.08 -4.94
N LEU A 700 -5.58 -28.64 -3.74
CA LEU A 700 -6.79 -27.82 -3.56
C LEU A 700 -6.70 -26.48 -4.27
N LEU A 701 -5.56 -25.77 -4.17
CA LEU A 701 -5.41 -24.45 -4.79
C LEU A 701 -5.41 -24.52 -6.30
N TYR A 702 -4.53 -25.33 -6.87
CA TYR A 702 -4.20 -25.27 -8.28
C TYR A 702 -4.99 -26.27 -9.13
N GLU A 703 -5.30 -27.45 -8.60
CA GLU A 703 -6.03 -28.47 -9.36
C GLU A 703 -7.56 -28.32 -9.22
N GLU A 704 -8.06 -27.93 -8.04
CA GLU A 704 -9.51 -27.84 -7.76
C GLU A 704 -10.05 -26.40 -7.78
N TRP A 705 -9.58 -25.49 -6.91
CA TRP A 705 -10.19 -24.15 -6.76
C TRP A 705 -9.89 -23.23 -7.94
N LEU A 706 -8.63 -23.15 -8.36
CA LEU A 706 -8.25 -22.32 -9.52
C LEU A 706 -8.93 -22.82 -10.79
N SER A 707 -9.07 -24.13 -10.98
CA SER A 707 -9.74 -24.70 -12.16
C SER A 707 -11.24 -24.41 -12.15
N SER A 708 -11.90 -24.45 -10.99
CA SER A 708 -13.30 -24.04 -10.84
C SER A 708 -13.52 -22.56 -11.16
N ILE A 709 -12.68 -21.66 -10.62
CA ILE A 709 -12.80 -20.21 -10.84
C ILE A 709 -12.63 -19.85 -12.33
N ILE A 710 -11.70 -20.53 -13.01
CA ILE A 710 -11.49 -20.37 -14.46
C ILE A 710 -12.70 -20.91 -15.24
N HIS A 711 -13.27 -22.05 -14.83
CA HIS A 711 -14.48 -22.62 -15.44
C HIS A 711 -15.69 -21.67 -15.30
N ASP A 712 -15.81 -20.99 -14.16
CA ASP A 712 -16.90 -20.05 -13.88
C ASP A 712 -16.73 -18.68 -14.56
N GLY A 713 -15.66 -18.50 -15.34
CA GLY A 713 -15.42 -17.30 -16.15
C GLY A 713 -14.91 -16.09 -15.37
N ILE A 714 -14.42 -16.28 -14.15
CA ILE A 714 -13.87 -15.20 -13.32
C ILE A 714 -12.43 -14.91 -13.77
N PRO A 715 -12.06 -13.65 -14.08
CA PRO A 715 -10.69 -13.31 -14.50
C PRO A 715 -9.68 -13.56 -13.37
N VAL A 716 -8.59 -14.25 -13.70
CA VAL A 716 -7.47 -14.54 -12.79
C VAL A 716 -6.15 -14.26 -13.51
N THR A 717 -5.10 -13.90 -12.76
CA THR A 717 -3.77 -13.66 -13.30
C THR A 717 -3.17 -14.96 -13.85
N ASP A 718 -2.57 -14.91 -15.04
CA ASP A 718 -1.89 -16.05 -15.64
C ASP A 718 -0.74 -16.55 -14.74
N ASN A 719 -0.66 -17.87 -14.52
CA ASN A 719 0.34 -18.52 -13.64
C ASN A 719 0.36 -17.97 -12.20
N LEU A 720 -0.81 -17.75 -11.61
CA LEU A 720 -0.95 -17.27 -10.23
C LEU A 720 -0.12 -18.09 -9.24
N ARG A 721 0.80 -17.43 -8.53
CA ARG A 721 1.47 -17.99 -7.35
C ARG A 721 1.08 -17.20 -6.11
N VAL A 722 0.59 -17.90 -5.08
CA VAL A 722 0.14 -17.26 -3.84
C VAL A 722 1.29 -16.51 -3.15
N ASN A 723 2.49 -17.10 -3.20
CA ASN A 723 3.69 -16.52 -2.58
C ASN A 723 4.04 -15.14 -3.14
N THR A 724 3.92 -14.95 -4.46
CA THR A 724 4.25 -13.68 -5.12
C THR A 724 3.14 -12.65 -4.99
N LEU A 725 1.90 -13.09 -4.78
CA LEU A 725 0.74 -12.20 -4.61
C LEU A 725 0.69 -11.61 -3.20
N LEU A 726 0.89 -12.44 -2.16
CA LEU A 726 0.69 -12.05 -0.77
C LEU A 726 1.96 -11.59 -0.05
N ALA A 727 3.14 -11.89 -0.60
CA ALA A 727 4.42 -11.47 -0.04
C ALA A 727 5.34 -10.89 -1.11
N THR A 728 6.07 -9.85 -0.72
CA THR A 728 7.14 -9.30 -1.54
C THR A 728 8.43 -10.10 -1.35
N GLU A 729 9.30 -10.11 -2.35
CA GLU A 729 10.60 -10.79 -2.25
C GLU A 729 11.45 -10.25 -1.08
N VAL A 730 11.26 -8.97 -0.73
CA VAL A 730 11.89 -8.31 0.42
C VAL A 730 11.39 -8.84 1.76
N GLU A 731 10.07 -9.02 1.92
CA GLU A 731 9.50 -9.65 3.14
C GLU A 731 10.00 -11.09 3.28
N VAL A 732 10.01 -11.85 2.17
CA VAL A 732 10.51 -13.23 2.18
C VAL A 732 12.00 -13.27 2.52
N ALA A 733 12.81 -12.37 1.97
CA ALA A 733 14.22 -12.20 2.36
C ALA A 733 14.38 -11.91 3.85
N LEU A 734 13.61 -10.97 4.39
CA LEU A 734 13.64 -10.63 5.81
C LEU A 734 13.34 -11.86 6.68
N TRP A 735 12.31 -12.64 6.36
CA TRP A 735 11.99 -13.86 7.11
C TRP A 735 13.12 -14.89 7.05
N ASN A 736 13.79 -15.00 5.89
CA ASN A 736 14.93 -15.89 5.75
C ASN A 736 16.12 -15.46 6.61
N SER A 737 16.39 -14.16 6.69
CA SER A 737 17.42 -13.60 7.58
C SER A 737 17.11 -13.84 9.07
N GLN A 738 15.82 -13.95 9.42
CA GLN A 738 15.32 -14.25 10.76
C GLN A 738 15.30 -15.76 11.07
N GLY A 739 15.91 -16.59 10.23
CA GLY A 739 16.05 -18.03 10.47
C GLY A 739 14.87 -18.89 9.98
N LEU A 740 13.92 -18.31 9.25
CA LEU A 740 12.93 -19.07 8.50
C LEU A 740 13.62 -19.70 7.26
N PRO A 741 13.25 -20.90 6.84
CA PRO A 741 13.80 -21.50 5.63
C PRO A 741 13.06 -20.99 4.40
N SER A 742 13.79 -20.97 3.29
CA SER A 742 13.38 -20.39 2.01
C SER A 742 12.64 -21.37 1.08
N ASP A 743 12.06 -22.43 1.65
CA ASP A 743 11.16 -23.32 0.94
C ASP A 743 9.76 -22.69 0.81
N GLU A 744 8.97 -23.21 -0.13
CA GLU A 744 7.65 -22.66 -0.43
C GLU A 744 6.67 -22.86 0.73
N LEU A 745 6.72 -24.00 1.43
CA LEU A 745 5.86 -24.26 2.59
C LEU A 745 6.15 -23.28 3.73
N SER A 746 7.41 -23.06 4.06
CA SER A 746 7.78 -22.09 5.10
C SER A 746 7.37 -20.67 4.73
N THR A 747 7.51 -20.29 3.45
CA THR A 747 7.06 -18.98 2.95
C THR A 747 5.54 -18.84 3.08
N GLN A 748 4.78 -19.87 2.68
CA GLN A 748 3.33 -19.94 2.85
C GLN A 748 2.93 -19.85 4.33
N ASN A 749 3.64 -20.54 5.21
CA ASN A 749 3.36 -20.51 6.65
C ASN A 749 3.64 -19.13 7.24
N ALA A 750 4.70 -18.42 6.82
CA ALA A 750 4.93 -17.05 7.25
C ALA A 750 3.86 -16.07 6.73
N ILE A 751 3.37 -16.26 5.51
CA ILE A 751 2.22 -15.50 4.99
C ILE A 751 1.00 -15.72 5.88
N LEU A 752 0.68 -16.97 6.23
CA LEU A 752 -0.44 -17.32 7.11
C LEU A 752 -0.28 -16.70 8.51
N VAL A 753 0.93 -16.68 9.07
CA VAL A 753 1.18 -16.06 10.39
C VAL A 753 1.07 -14.54 10.35
N THR A 754 1.53 -13.90 9.27
CA THR A 754 1.65 -12.42 9.20
C THR A 754 0.42 -11.72 8.65
N LYS A 755 -0.24 -12.34 7.65
CA LYS A 755 -1.40 -11.80 6.92
C LYS A 755 -2.69 -12.55 7.25
N GLY A 756 -2.65 -13.61 8.05
CA GLY A 756 -3.83 -14.38 8.46
C GLY A 756 -4.86 -13.51 9.22
N PRO A 757 -6.17 -13.75 9.02
CA PRO A 757 -7.21 -12.90 9.59
C PRO A 757 -7.36 -13.08 11.10
N THR A 758 -7.15 -14.29 11.62
CA THR A 758 -7.35 -14.68 13.02
C THR A 758 -6.03 -15.01 13.72
N CYS A 759 -6.09 -15.24 15.03
CA CYS A 759 -4.90 -15.60 15.82
C CYS A 759 -4.25 -16.90 15.28
N PRO A 760 -2.96 -16.90 14.93
CA PRO A 760 -2.28 -18.09 14.43
C PRO A 760 -1.88 -19.05 15.56
N VAL A 761 -2.22 -20.33 15.39
CA VAL A 761 -1.80 -21.47 16.21
C VAL A 761 -0.83 -22.34 15.40
N CYS A 762 0.45 -22.27 15.71
CA CYS A 762 1.49 -22.98 14.98
C CYS A 762 1.75 -24.37 15.58
N ILE A 763 1.51 -25.42 14.79
CA ILE A 763 1.88 -26.80 15.11
C ILE A 763 3.34 -27.01 14.70
N ASP A 764 4.25 -26.84 15.66
CA ASP A 764 5.69 -26.70 15.42
C ASP A 764 6.53 -27.67 16.28
N PRO A 765 6.49 -28.99 15.98
CA PRO A 765 7.26 -29.97 16.74
C PRO A 765 8.79 -29.77 16.64
N GLN A 766 9.28 -29.12 15.58
CA GLN A 766 10.70 -28.84 15.38
C GLN A 766 11.16 -27.45 15.91
N GLY A 767 10.25 -26.64 16.45
CA GLY A 767 10.56 -25.33 17.01
C GLY A 767 11.05 -24.31 15.97
N GLN A 768 10.68 -24.44 14.70
CA GLN A 768 11.01 -23.50 13.62
C GLN A 768 10.25 -22.18 13.75
N ALA A 769 8.93 -22.23 13.92
CA ALA A 769 8.07 -21.06 14.09
C ALA A 769 8.41 -20.31 15.38
N SER A 770 8.62 -21.03 16.49
CA SER A 770 9.04 -20.44 17.77
C SER A 770 10.35 -19.65 17.63
N ARG A 771 11.37 -20.23 16.98
CA ARG A 771 12.65 -19.56 16.76
C ARG A 771 12.52 -18.31 15.88
N TRP A 772 11.80 -18.45 14.75
CA TRP A 772 11.58 -17.34 13.83
C TRP A 772 10.82 -16.19 14.49
N LEU A 773 9.73 -16.47 15.20
CA LEU A 773 8.97 -15.45 15.93
C LEU A 773 9.83 -14.75 16.98
N LYS A 774 10.63 -15.49 17.76
CA LYS A 774 11.55 -14.89 18.74
C LYS A 774 12.58 -13.96 18.09
N GLU A 775 13.11 -14.32 16.92
CA GLU A 775 14.09 -13.49 16.21
C GLU A 775 13.44 -12.28 15.52
N MET A 776 12.22 -12.45 15.00
CA MET A 776 11.40 -11.36 14.49
C MET A 776 11.19 -10.26 15.56
N GLY A 777 11.01 -10.66 16.82
CA GLY A 777 10.87 -9.75 17.96
C GLY A 777 12.15 -9.05 18.44
N LYS A 778 13.34 -9.42 17.92
CA LYS A 778 14.64 -8.83 18.33
C LYS A 778 15.17 -7.74 17.40
N ASN A 779 14.75 -7.69 16.14
CA ASN A 779 15.32 -6.78 15.14
C ASN A 779 14.89 -5.29 15.34
N LEU A 780 15.74 -4.56 16.08
CA LEU A 780 16.28 -3.20 15.86
C LEU A 780 15.54 -2.25 14.90
N LYS A 781 14.63 -1.42 15.46
CA LYS A 781 14.47 0.04 15.25
C LYS A 781 13.21 0.61 15.92
N ASP A 782 12.26 -0.25 16.29
CA ASP A 782 11.01 0.11 16.98
C ASP A 782 10.99 -0.50 18.39
N GLU A 783 11.30 0.29 19.42
CA GLU A 783 11.08 -0.06 20.83
C GLU A 783 9.65 -0.56 21.20
N PRO A 784 8.54 -0.25 20.46
CA PRO A 784 7.21 -0.77 20.83
C PRO A 784 6.84 -2.17 20.29
N ARG A 785 7.73 -2.95 19.64
CA ARG A 785 7.37 -4.29 19.09
C ARG A 785 8.15 -5.46 19.69
N SER A 786 8.59 -5.35 20.94
CA SER A 786 9.15 -6.51 21.66
C SER A 786 8.07 -7.58 21.88
N ILE A 787 8.38 -8.82 21.49
CA ILE A 787 7.48 -9.96 21.73
C ILE A 787 7.67 -10.42 23.17
N ARG A 788 6.60 -10.46 23.96
CA ARG A 788 6.58 -11.04 25.30
C ARG A 788 6.36 -12.54 25.20
N ILE A 789 7.22 -13.34 25.82
CA ILE A 789 7.16 -14.81 25.76
C ILE A 789 6.64 -15.31 27.11
N THR A 790 5.61 -16.17 27.08
CA THR A 790 5.03 -16.79 28.28
C THR A 790 4.61 -18.24 28.00
N THR A 791 4.27 -18.96 29.07
CA THR A 791 3.69 -20.30 29.03
C THR A 791 2.44 -20.35 29.91
N GLN A 792 1.45 -21.20 29.61
CA GLN A 792 0.21 -21.28 30.40
C GLN A 792 0.45 -21.65 31.88
N ASN A 793 1.51 -22.41 32.15
CA ASN A 793 1.87 -22.83 33.51
C ASN A 793 2.52 -21.73 34.35
N ASP A 794 2.80 -20.56 33.79
CA ASP A 794 3.38 -19.44 34.54
C ASP A 794 2.32 -18.82 35.50
N PRO A 795 2.63 -18.65 36.81
CA PRO A 795 1.73 -17.96 37.73
C PRO A 795 1.42 -16.51 37.30
N ASN A 796 2.34 -15.83 36.61
CA ASN A 796 2.15 -14.46 36.11
C ASN A 796 1.58 -14.38 34.68
N PHE A 797 1.08 -15.50 34.14
CA PHE A 797 0.59 -15.62 32.77
C PHE A 797 -0.44 -14.54 32.39
N LEU A 798 -1.56 -14.46 33.10
CA LEU A 798 -2.66 -13.52 32.78
C LEU A 798 -2.22 -12.06 32.88
N ARG A 799 -1.39 -11.73 33.86
CA ARG A 799 -0.86 -10.36 34.04
C ARG A 799 0.06 -9.96 32.88
N THR A 800 0.84 -10.90 32.36
CA THR A 800 1.73 -10.63 31.23
C THR A 800 0.94 -10.43 29.94
N VAL A 801 -0.12 -11.22 29.73
CA VAL A 801 -1.06 -11.04 28.61
C VAL A 801 -1.79 -9.70 28.73
N GLU A 802 -2.29 -9.36 29.92
CA GLU A 802 -2.94 -8.07 30.21
C GLU A 802 -2.04 -6.88 29.86
N ASN A 803 -0.78 -6.92 30.32
CA ASN A 803 0.19 -5.87 30.02
C ASN A 803 0.51 -5.78 28.52
N ALA A 804 0.58 -6.92 27.83
CA ALA A 804 0.83 -6.93 26.39
C ALA A 804 -0.33 -6.30 25.61
N ILE A 805 -1.59 -6.57 26.02
CA ILE A 805 -2.79 -5.98 25.41
C ILE A 805 -2.80 -4.46 25.61
N LYS A 806 -2.58 -3.99 26.85
CA LYS A 806 -2.58 -2.56 27.19
C LYS A 806 -1.50 -1.75 26.46
N LEU A 807 -0.36 -2.36 26.19
CA LEU A 807 0.80 -1.72 25.56
C LEU A 807 0.88 -1.98 24.04
N GLY A 808 -0.05 -2.75 23.46
CA GLY A 808 0.00 -3.14 22.04
C GLY A 808 1.19 -4.04 21.67
N LEU A 809 1.77 -4.74 22.64
CA LEU A 809 2.91 -5.64 22.42
C LEU A 809 2.46 -6.99 21.87
N ALA A 810 3.29 -7.59 21.01
CA ALA A 810 3.05 -8.96 20.59
C ALA A 810 3.31 -9.95 21.74
N CYS A 811 2.49 -10.99 21.88
CA CYS A 811 2.62 -12.02 22.91
C CYS A 811 2.75 -13.41 22.27
N LEU A 812 3.77 -14.18 22.67
CA LEU A 812 4.04 -15.54 22.23
C LEU A 812 3.80 -16.50 23.40
N ILE A 813 2.84 -17.40 23.26
CA ILE A 813 2.57 -18.47 24.23
C ILE A 813 3.17 -19.77 23.72
N GLU A 814 4.16 -20.30 24.43
CA GLU A 814 4.80 -21.56 24.10
C GLU A 814 4.22 -22.73 24.89
N GLY A 815 4.28 -23.93 24.30
CA GLY A 815 3.88 -25.16 24.98
C GLY A 815 2.38 -25.28 25.14
N VAL A 816 1.62 -24.78 24.17
CA VAL A 816 0.16 -24.96 24.14
C VAL A 816 -0.15 -26.46 23.95
N GLU A 817 -0.91 -27.02 24.88
CA GLU A 817 -1.41 -28.40 24.81
C GLU A 817 -2.73 -28.47 24.02
N GLU A 818 -3.52 -29.53 24.17
CA GLU A 818 -4.80 -29.69 23.45
C GLU A 818 -5.91 -28.77 23.99
N SER A 819 -5.86 -28.42 25.28
CA SER A 819 -6.79 -27.49 25.93
C SER A 819 -6.17 -26.12 26.15
N LEU A 820 -6.88 -25.06 25.76
CA LEU A 820 -6.51 -23.67 26.03
C LEU A 820 -7.15 -23.15 27.33
N ASP A 821 -6.52 -22.15 27.95
CA ASP A 821 -7.13 -21.41 29.06
C ASP A 821 -8.37 -20.63 28.57
N PRO A 822 -9.57 -20.85 29.15
CA PRO A 822 -10.81 -20.19 28.73
C PRO A 822 -10.75 -18.67 28.79
N ALA A 823 -9.89 -18.09 29.63
CA ALA A 823 -9.70 -16.64 29.72
C ALA A 823 -9.24 -16.02 28.38
N LEU A 824 -8.60 -16.81 27.51
CA LEU A 824 -8.14 -16.36 26.19
C LEU A 824 -9.23 -16.37 25.11
N ASN A 825 -10.38 -17.00 25.35
CA ASN A 825 -11.41 -17.19 24.32
C ASN A 825 -11.89 -15.87 23.71
N ASN A 826 -12.10 -14.84 24.54
CA ASN A 826 -12.52 -13.51 24.08
C ASN A 826 -11.45 -12.81 23.24
N ILE A 827 -10.16 -13.03 23.56
CA ILE A 827 -9.04 -12.47 22.80
C ILE A 827 -8.90 -13.16 21.45
N ILE A 828 -8.94 -14.50 21.43
CA ILE A 828 -8.82 -15.29 20.21
C ILE A 828 -9.98 -14.98 19.26
N ALA A 829 -11.20 -14.88 19.79
CA ALA A 829 -12.39 -14.52 19.03
C ALA A 829 -12.48 -13.02 18.69
N ARG A 830 -11.55 -12.18 19.16
CA ARG A 830 -11.57 -10.71 19.04
C ARG A 830 -12.92 -10.09 19.42
N ASN A 831 -13.50 -10.56 20.52
CA ASN A 831 -14.77 -10.05 21.04
C ASN A 831 -14.53 -8.76 21.84
N THR A 832 -14.28 -7.65 21.14
CA THR A 832 -14.10 -6.32 21.74
C THR A 832 -15.43 -5.57 21.81
N ARG A 833 -15.57 -4.73 22.84
CA ARG A 833 -16.69 -3.79 22.99
C ARG A 833 -16.14 -2.38 22.92
N VAL A 834 -16.86 -1.48 22.26
CA VAL A 834 -16.51 -0.06 22.24
C VAL A 834 -17.27 0.62 23.39
N ASP A 835 -16.58 0.99 24.46
CA ASP A 835 -17.15 1.82 25.52
C ASP A 835 -16.52 3.21 25.50
N LYS A 836 -17.35 4.25 25.38
CA LYS A 836 -16.93 5.68 25.35
C LYS A 836 -15.76 5.99 24.40
N GLY A 837 -15.68 5.29 23.26
CA GLY A 837 -14.64 5.48 22.25
C GLY A 837 -13.32 4.74 22.51
N ARG A 838 -13.23 3.90 23.55
CA ARG A 838 -12.12 2.97 23.78
C ARG A 838 -12.59 1.54 23.49
N GLU A 839 -11.75 0.75 22.83
CA GLU A 839 -11.99 -0.69 22.68
C GLU A 839 -11.57 -1.41 23.95
N ILE A 840 -12.47 -2.20 24.52
CA ILE A 840 -12.23 -3.01 25.72
C ILE A 840 -12.49 -4.49 25.41
N VAL A 841 -11.70 -5.37 26.03
CA VAL A 841 -11.86 -6.82 25.96
C VAL A 841 -11.93 -7.41 27.37
N MET A 842 -12.79 -8.40 27.56
CA MET A 842 -12.89 -9.15 28.81
C MET A 842 -11.82 -10.25 28.85
N LEU A 843 -10.82 -10.11 29.71
CA LEU A 843 -9.80 -11.13 29.99
C LEU A 843 -10.16 -11.85 31.29
N GLY A 844 -10.83 -13.00 31.15
CA GLY A 844 -11.50 -13.66 32.28
C GLY A 844 -12.55 -12.72 32.87
N ASP A 845 -12.34 -12.35 34.13
CA ASP A 845 -13.20 -11.53 34.97
C ASP A 845 -12.78 -10.03 35.00
N ARG A 846 -11.75 -9.64 34.24
CA ARG A 846 -11.25 -8.26 34.17
C ARG A 846 -11.48 -7.60 32.82
N GLU A 847 -11.91 -6.34 32.85
CA GLU A 847 -11.95 -5.46 31.67
C GLU A 847 -10.57 -4.86 31.38
N VAL A 848 -10.11 -5.02 30.14
CA VAL A 848 -8.78 -4.56 29.68
C VAL A 848 -8.96 -3.70 28.43
N GLU A 849 -8.31 -2.53 28.41
CA GLU A 849 -8.24 -1.68 27.21
C GLU A 849 -7.44 -2.39 26.11
N TYR A 850 -8.05 -2.57 24.95
CA TYR A 850 -7.50 -3.29 23.80
C TYR A 850 -6.79 -2.33 22.84
N ASP A 851 -5.49 -2.55 22.61
CA ASP A 851 -4.73 -1.82 21.59
C ASP A 851 -4.80 -2.55 20.23
N PRO A 852 -5.14 -1.86 19.12
CA PRO A 852 -5.23 -2.47 17.79
C PRO A 852 -3.92 -3.09 17.26
N ASN A 853 -2.75 -2.69 17.78
CA ASN A 853 -1.46 -3.24 17.37
C ASN A 853 -1.12 -4.56 18.07
N PHE A 854 -1.88 -4.93 19.11
CA PHE A 854 -1.69 -6.18 19.84
C PHE A 854 -1.79 -7.40 18.91
N ARG A 855 -0.85 -8.33 19.03
CA ARG A 855 -0.86 -9.61 18.29
C ARG A 855 -0.56 -10.77 19.23
N LEU A 856 -1.33 -11.84 19.14
CA LEU A 856 -1.15 -13.07 19.89
C LEU A 856 -0.66 -14.18 18.97
N TYR A 857 0.36 -14.92 19.40
CA TYR A 857 0.90 -16.10 18.72
C TYR A 857 0.88 -17.29 19.67
N LEU A 858 0.35 -18.42 19.21
CA LEU A 858 0.26 -19.67 19.97
C LEU A 858 1.14 -20.72 19.30
N VAL A 859 1.99 -21.41 20.06
CA VAL A 859 2.88 -22.47 19.52
C VAL A 859 2.76 -23.75 20.33
N THR A 860 2.49 -24.86 19.65
CA THR A 860 2.51 -26.21 20.23
C THR A 860 3.68 -27.02 19.71
N LYS A 861 4.24 -27.87 20.58
CA LYS A 861 5.29 -28.85 20.23
C LYS A 861 4.72 -30.21 19.85
N LEU A 862 3.41 -30.41 20.03
CA LEU A 862 2.74 -31.66 19.66
C LEU A 862 2.74 -31.79 18.13
N SER A 863 3.09 -32.97 17.61
CA SER A 863 3.13 -33.18 16.15
C SER A 863 1.75 -33.32 15.53
N ASN A 864 0.78 -33.83 16.29
CA ASN A 864 -0.60 -34.00 15.86
C ASN A 864 -1.57 -33.76 17.03
N PRO A 865 -1.75 -32.49 17.46
CA PRO A 865 -2.69 -32.15 18.53
C PRO A 865 -4.15 -32.30 18.08
N HIS A 866 -4.99 -32.87 18.93
CA HIS A 866 -6.43 -32.93 18.70
C HIS A 866 -7.13 -31.69 19.26
N PHE A 867 -7.12 -30.60 18.50
CA PHE A 867 -7.83 -29.38 18.88
C PHE A 867 -9.35 -29.52 18.72
N SER A 868 -10.10 -28.85 19.60
CA SER A 868 -11.55 -28.78 19.52
C SER A 868 -12.02 -28.03 18.27
N ALA A 869 -13.19 -28.39 17.73
CA ALA A 869 -13.79 -27.68 16.59
C ALA A 869 -14.02 -26.18 16.89
N THR A 870 -14.26 -25.83 18.16
CA THR A 870 -14.34 -24.43 18.61
C THR A 870 -13.06 -23.65 18.33
N LEU A 871 -11.88 -24.25 18.53
CA LEU A 871 -10.62 -23.60 18.25
C LEU A 871 -10.40 -23.41 16.74
N TYR A 872 -10.71 -24.42 15.93
CA TYR A 872 -10.65 -24.32 14.46
C TYR A 872 -11.54 -23.21 13.90
N SER A 873 -12.67 -22.93 14.55
CA SER A 873 -13.57 -21.85 14.12
C SER A 873 -13.08 -20.44 14.50
N ARG A 874 -12.24 -20.31 15.54
CA ARG A 874 -11.82 -19.01 16.11
C ARG A 874 -10.37 -18.64 15.79
N ALA A 875 -9.51 -19.62 15.52
CA ALA A 875 -8.08 -19.43 15.31
C ALA A 875 -7.60 -20.13 14.02
N LEU A 876 -6.60 -19.55 13.37
CA LEU A 876 -5.97 -20.12 12.19
C LEU A 876 -4.90 -21.12 12.63
N ILE A 877 -5.15 -22.41 12.44
CA ILE A 877 -4.17 -23.45 12.74
C ILE A 877 -3.23 -23.60 11.56
N ILE A 878 -1.92 -23.58 11.82
CA ILE A 878 -0.87 -23.60 10.80
C ILE A 878 0.05 -24.78 11.05
N ASN A 879 0.14 -25.65 10.05
CA ASN A 879 1.00 -26.81 10.11
C ASN A 879 2.45 -26.46 9.72
N TYR A 880 3.37 -26.48 10.69
CA TYR A 880 4.81 -26.29 10.51
C TYR A 880 5.59 -27.61 10.43
N THR A 881 4.92 -28.76 10.30
CA THR A 881 5.62 -30.04 10.14
C THR A 881 6.49 -30.02 8.88
N VAL A 882 7.79 -30.27 9.08
CA VAL A 882 8.77 -30.26 8.00
C VAL A 882 8.47 -31.39 7.01
N THR A 883 8.47 -31.08 5.71
CA THR A 883 8.31 -32.06 4.63
C THR A 883 9.67 -32.55 4.12
N LEU A 884 9.68 -33.72 3.46
CA LEU A 884 10.87 -34.26 2.79
C LEU A 884 11.47 -33.25 1.80
N THR A 885 10.62 -32.58 1.00
CA THR A 885 11.03 -31.58 0.01
C THR A 885 11.54 -30.29 0.66
N GLY A 886 10.89 -29.81 1.72
CA GLY A 886 11.33 -28.63 2.47
C GLY A 886 12.71 -28.84 3.11
N LEU A 887 12.98 -30.04 3.64
CA LEU A 887 14.27 -30.35 4.26
C LEU A 887 15.41 -30.50 3.23
N GLU A 888 15.11 -30.93 2.00
CA GLU A 888 16.10 -30.95 0.90
C GLU A 888 16.62 -29.54 0.55
N ASP A 889 15.78 -28.51 0.70
CA ASP A 889 16.09 -27.12 0.32
C ASP A 889 16.71 -26.28 1.45
N HIS A 890 16.63 -26.76 2.69
CA HIS A 890 16.84 -25.99 3.93
C HIS A 890 18.30 -25.57 4.21
N GLU A 891 19.32 -26.27 3.68
CA GLU A 891 20.75 -25.97 3.97
C GLU A 891 21.45 -25.09 2.91
N ASN A 892 20.95 -24.99 1.68
CA ASN A 892 21.74 -24.42 0.57
C ASN A 892 21.47 -22.95 0.22
N LYS A 893 20.37 -22.36 0.74
CA LYS A 893 19.94 -21.00 0.38
C LYS A 893 20.40 -19.88 1.34
N ARG A 894 20.86 -20.23 2.55
CA ARG A 894 21.21 -19.26 3.62
C ARG A 894 22.37 -18.32 3.26
N VAL A 895 23.38 -18.84 2.55
CA VAL A 895 24.63 -18.11 2.23
C VAL A 895 24.48 -17.15 1.04
N LEU A 896 23.53 -17.41 0.13
CA LEU A 896 23.31 -16.59 -1.07
C LEU A 896 22.40 -15.39 -0.79
N LYS A 897 21.36 -15.57 0.02
CA LYS A 897 20.45 -14.48 0.40
C LYS A 897 21.11 -13.44 1.29
N GLU A 898 21.95 -13.83 2.25
CA GLU A 898 22.70 -12.88 3.11
C GLU A 898 23.52 -11.83 2.33
N LEU A 899 23.97 -12.15 1.12
CA LEU A 899 24.72 -11.24 0.24
C LEU A 899 23.80 -10.32 -0.60
N GLU A 900 22.65 -10.82 -1.01
CA GLU A 900 21.61 -10.09 -1.74
C GLU A 900 20.84 -9.13 -0.80
N ASP A 901 20.60 -9.57 0.43
CA ASP A 901 19.86 -8.88 1.50
C ASP A 901 20.63 -7.68 2.06
N ARG A 902 21.97 -7.73 2.11
CA ARG A 902 22.81 -6.57 2.45
C ARG A 902 22.72 -5.47 1.40
N LEU A 903 22.59 -5.85 0.13
CA LEU A 903 22.56 -4.94 -1.00
C LEU A 903 21.21 -4.20 -1.08
N LEU A 904 20.11 -4.89 -0.78
CA LEU A 904 18.75 -4.30 -0.72
C LEU A 904 18.54 -3.40 0.52
N LEU A 905 19.14 -3.73 1.67
CA LEU A 905 19.06 -2.93 2.90
C LEU A 905 19.81 -1.58 2.79
N GLU A 906 20.94 -1.57 2.08
CA GLU A 906 21.70 -0.34 1.78
C GLU A 906 20.98 0.57 0.76
N LEU A 907 20.19 -0.01 -0.14
CA LEU A 907 19.38 0.73 -1.11
C LEU A 907 18.12 1.36 -0.46
N ALA A 908 17.54 0.71 0.54
CA ALA A 908 16.35 1.20 1.26
C ALA A 908 16.63 2.34 2.26
N THR A 909 17.89 2.59 2.60
CA THR A 909 18.30 3.52 3.67
C THR A 909 18.69 4.92 3.19
N GLN A 910 18.65 5.20 1.89
CA GLN A 910 18.93 6.55 1.36
C GLN A 910 17.65 7.31 1.00
N THR A 911 17.35 8.36 1.77
CA THR A 911 16.34 9.37 1.43
C THR A 911 16.90 10.77 1.63
N GLY A 912 16.73 11.64 0.63
CA GLY A 912 17.18 13.04 0.64
C GLY A 912 16.32 13.93 -0.28
N ASN A 913 16.13 15.18 0.13
CA ASN A 913 15.03 16.10 -0.24
C ASN A 913 15.32 16.95 -1.52
N ILE A 914 14.28 17.33 -2.27
CA ILE A 914 14.27 17.39 -3.76
C ILE A 914 14.20 18.77 -4.46
N LEU A 915 14.11 19.92 -3.79
CA LEU A 915 13.27 20.97 -4.40
C LEU A 915 13.82 22.13 -5.27
N ASP A 916 15.12 22.37 -5.56
CA ASP A 916 15.46 23.62 -6.30
C ASP A 916 16.71 23.65 -7.25
N ASN A 917 17.18 22.55 -7.83
CA ASN A 917 18.55 22.54 -8.41
C ASN A 917 18.70 21.99 -9.85
N TRP A 918 19.63 22.58 -10.63
CA TRP A 918 20.14 22.05 -11.91
C TRP A 918 20.80 20.65 -11.76
N GLU A 919 21.08 20.25 -10.52
CA GLU A 919 21.42 18.86 -10.14
C GLU A 919 20.28 17.87 -10.40
N LEU A 920 19.01 18.29 -10.54
CA LEU A 920 17.89 17.38 -10.81
C LEU A 920 18.05 16.65 -12.16
N ILE A 921 18.66 17.32 -13.15
CA ILE A 921 18.96 16.71 -14.46
C ILE A 921 20.11 15.70 -14.33
N GLY A 922 21.14 16.05 -13.55
CA GLY A 922 22.27 15.14 -13.26
C GLY A 922 21.85 13.92 -12.45
N THR A 923 21.01 14.12 -11.43
CA THR A 923 20.46 13.05 -10.58
C THR A 923 19.42 12.19 -11.30
N LEU A 924 18.66 12.73 -12.26
CA LEU A 924 17.81 11.94 -13.17
C LEU A 924 18.64 11.06 -14.10
N GLU A 925 19.73 11.60 -14.64
CA GLU A 925 20.66 10.86 -15.50
C GLU A 925 21.41 9.78 -14.68
N ASP A 926 21.81 10.10 -13.45
CA ASP A 926 22.37 9.14 -12.49
C ASP A 926 21.36 8.09 -12.04
N ALA A 927 20.09 8.46 -11.79
CA ALA A 927 19.03 7.53 -11.43
C ALA A 927 18.69 6.59 -12.60
N LYS A 928 18.68 7.11 -13.83
CA LYS A 928 18.53 6.31 -15.05
C LYS A 928 19.69 5.33 -15.23
N ASN A 929 20.92 5.80 -15.07
CA ASN A 929 22.11 4.94 -15.16
C ASN A 929 22.11 3.86 -14.06
N LYS A 930 21.77 4.23 -12.82
CA LYS A 930 21.58 3.28 -11.72
C LYS A 930 20.47 2.27 -12.01
N ALA A 931 19.33 2.68 -12.56
CA ALA A 931 18.25 1.76 -12.93
C ALA A 931 18.67 0.76 -14.03
N VAL A 932 19.43 1.22 -15.02
CA VAL A 932 20.02 0.35 -16.06
C VAL A 932 21.04 -0.62 -15.46
N ASP A 933 21.87 -0.16 -14.52
CA ASP A 933 22.85 -1.01 -13.84
C ASP A 933 22.17 -2.03 -12.93
N VAL A 934 21.10 -1.66 -12.21
CA VAL A 934 20.27 -2.58 -11.43
C VAL A 934 19.63 -3.63 -12.35
N SER A 935 19.10 -3.23 -13.51
CA SER A 935 18.55 -4.19 -14.48
C SER A 935 19.60 -5.18 -14.98
N LYS A 936 20.84 -4.72 -15.25
CA LYS A 936 21.96 -5.60 -15.60
C LYS A 936 22.37 -6.53 -14.46
N GLN A 937 22.42 -6.02 -13.23
CA GLN A 937 22.75 -6.82 -12.05
C GLN A 937 21.68 -7.87 -11.77
N LEU A 938 20.39 -7.54 -11.89
CA LEU A 938 19.28 -8.49 -11.80
C LEU A 938 19.38 -9.57 -12.89
N ALA A 939 19.70 -9.20 -14.12
CA ALA A 939 19.89 -10.17 -15.20
C ALA A 939 21.08 -11.10 -14.95
N GLN A 940 22.20 -10.58 -14.43
CA GLN A 940 23.35 -11.39 -14.02
C GLN A 940 23.03 -12.29 -12.83
N GLY A 941 22.33 -11.76 -11.82
CA GLY A 941 21.85 -12.49 -10.66
C GLY A 941 20.97 -13.67 -11.07
N ALA A 942 20.06 -13.48 -12.03
CA ALA A 942 19.23 -14.55 -12.58
C ALA A 942 20.04 -15.67 -13.26
N VAL A 943 21.12 -15.32 -13.98
CA VAL A 943 22.02 -16.32 -14.59
C VAL A 943 22.80 -17.09 -13.52
N VAL A 944 23.36 -16.39 -12.53
CA VAL A 944 24.07 -17.01 -11.40
C VAL A 944 23.13 -17.91 -10.60
N ALA A 945 21.91 -17.46 -10.32
CA ALA A 945 20.88 -18.25 -9.65
C ALA A 945 20.57 -19.55 -10.40
N LYS A 946 20.47 -19.48 -11.73
CA LYS A 946 20.24 -20.66 -12.58
C LYS A 946 21.42 -21.64 -12.57
N ASP A 947 22.65 -21.14 -12.58
CA ASP A 947 23.84 -21.99 -12.51
C ASP A 947 24.05 -22.59 -11.12
N VAL A 948 23.73 -21.85 -10.06
CA VAL A 948 23.68 -22.37 -8.69
C VAL A 948 22.61 -23.45 -8.57
N GLU A 949 21.42 -23.25 -9.13
CA GLU A 949 20.35 -24.26 -9.09
C GLU A 949 20.79 -25.55 -9.80
N ARG A 950 21.48 -25.45 -10.95
CA ARG A 950 22.09 -26.62 -11.61
C ARG A 950 23.10 -27.36 -10.73
N GLN A 951 23.94 -26.63 -10.00
CA GLN A 951 24.88 -27.23 -9.04
C GLN A 951 24.12 -27.87 -7.87
N ARG A 952 23.07 -27.23 -7.36
CA ARG A 952 22.23 -27.77 -6.27
C ARG A 952 21.51 -29.05 -6.67
N ASP A 953 20.91 -29.07 -7.86
CA ASP A 953 20.26 -30.26 -8.42
C ASP A 953 21.21 -31.45 -8.50
N SER A 954 22.50 -31.18 -8.75
CA SER A 954 23.54 -32.21 -8.76
C SER A 954 23.78 -32.86 -7.38
N PHE A 955 23.56 -32.12 -6.28
CA PHE A 955 23.68 -32.63 -4.90
C PHE A 955 22.36 -33.10 -4.28
N ARG A 956 21.23 -32.79 -4.91
CA ARG A 956 19.88 -33.19 -4.47
C ARG A 956 19.75 -34.68 -4.12
N PRO A 957 20.35 -35.64 -4.86
CA PRO A 957 20.29 -37.05 -4.47
C PRO A 957 20.95 -37.39 -3.13
N ALA A 958 21.93 -36.60 -2.68
CA ALA A 958 22.55 -36.76 -1.36
C ALA A 958 21.71 -36.11 -0.26
N ALA A 959 21.16 -34.91 -0.52
CA ALA A 959 20.24 -34.22 0.39
C ALA A 959 18.97 -35.04 0.64
N ARG A 960 18.36 -35.56 -0.43
CA ARG A 960 17.20 -36.49 -0.38
C ARG A 960 17.45 -37.70 0.50
N ARG A 961 18.64 -38.30 0.38
CA ARG A 961 19.03 -39.42 1.24
C ARG A 961 19.15 -38.99 2.70
N GLY A 962 19.72 -37.83 2.99
CA GLY A 962 19.72 -37.24 4.33
C GLY A 962 18.31 -37.06 4.90
N ALA A 963 17.40 -36.49 4.12
CA ALA A 963 16.01 -36.32 4.54
C ALA A 963 15.35 -37.65 4.88
N ILE A 964 15.45 -38.67 4.02
CA ILE A 964 14.92 -40.01 4.28
C ILE A 964 15.47 -40.59 5.59
N LEU A 965 16.77 -40.44 5.83
CA LEU A 965 17.44 -40.93 7.03
C LEU A 965 16.90 -40.25 8.31
N PHE A 966 16.59 -38.96 8.27
CA PHE A 966 15.95 -38.27 9.39
C PHE A 966 14.54 -38.79 9.66
N PHE A 967 13.69 -38.93 8.63
CA PHE A 967 12.33 -39.43 8.83
C PHE A 967 12.31 -40.87 9.33
N VAL A 968 13.27 -41.71 8.93
CA VAL A 968 13.42 -43.05 9.53
C VAL A 968 13.65 -42.96 11.03
N LEU A 969 14.47 -42.02 11.51
CA LEU A 969 14.67 -41.81 12.94
C LEU A 969 13.41 -41.23 13.62
N ALA A 970 12.76 -40.25 13.00
CA ALA A 970 11.55 -39.64 13.54
C ALA A 970 10.39 -40.65 13.68
N ASP A 971 10.24 -41.55 12.70
CA ASP A 971 9.22 -42.60 12.67
C ASP A 971 9.44 -43.65 13.78
N LEU A 972 10.64 -43.75 14.37
CA LEU A 972 10.88 -44.65 15.52
C LEU A 972 10.04 -44.27 16.74
N SER A 973 9.59 -43.02 16.86
CA SER A 973 8.68 -42.61 17.92
C SER A 973 7.36 -43.39 17.92
N MET A 974 6.95 -43.95 16.77
CA MET A 974 5.79 -44.83 16.65
C MET A 974 6.03 -46.20 17.32
N VAL A 975 7.29 -46.63 17.45
CA VAL A 975 7.66 -47.89 18.13
C VAL A 975 7.66 -47.70 19.64
N GLY A 976 8.12 -46.55 20.11
CA GLY A 976 8.09 -46.21 21.53
C GLY A 976 8.27 -44.71 21.76
N PRO A 977 7.59 -44.14 22.77
CA PRO A 977 7.61 -42.70 23.03
C PRO A 977 9.00 -42.15 23.40
N MET A 978 9.92 -43.03 23.84
CA MET A 978 11.31 -42.67 24.15
C MET A 978 12.17 -42.40 22.91
N TYR A 979 11.76 -42.85 21.72
CA TYR A 979 12.54 -42.74 20.48
C TYR A 979 12.25 -41.45 19.71
N GLN A 980 12.43 -40.32 20.40
CA GLN A 980 12.28 -39.01 19.79
C GLN A 980 13.64 -38.43 19.43
N PHE A 981 13.81 -38.12 18.14
CA PHE A 981 15.01 -37.50 17.61
C PHE A 981 14.70 -36.10 17.10
N SER A 982 15.42 -35.09 17.60
CA SER A 982 15.25 -33.72 17.15
C SER A 982 16.00 -33.45 15.84
N LEU A 983 15.43 -32.58 15.01
CA LEU A 983 16.07 -32.18 13.76
C LEU A 983 17.40 -31.44 14.01
N SER A 984 17.49 -30.62 15.07
CA SER A 984 18.71 -29.89 15.42
C SER A 984 19.87 -30.81 15.80
N ALA A 985 19.59 -31.88 16.55
CA ALA A 985 20.60 -32.88 16.88
C ALA A 985 21.01 -33.68 15.63
N TYR A 986 20.04 -34.06 14.79
CA TYR A 986 20.31 -34.74 13.52
C TYR A 986 21.20 -33.89 12.59
N LEU A 987 20.92 -32.60 12.43
CA LEU A 987 21.73 -31.70 11.58
C LEU A 987 23.19 -31.61 12.08
N THR A 988 23.41 -31.68 13.39
CA THR A 988 24.78 -31.73 13.95
C THR A 988 25.51 -32.99 13.51
N VAL A 989 24.82 -34.15 13.50
CA VAL A 989 25.36 -35.43 13.00
C VAL A 989 25.57 -35.38 11.49
N PHE A 990 24.63 -34.79 10.75
CA PHE A 990 24.68 -34.61 9.30
C PHE A 990 25.92 -33.81 8.88
N LEU A 991 26.16 -32.64 9.51
CA LEU A 991 27.33 -31.80 9.25
C LEU A 991 28.65 -32.50 9.62
N LYS A 992 28.68 -33.25 10.73
CA LYS A 992 29.85 -34.07 11.10
C LYS A 992 30.14 -35.15 10.06
N ALA A 993 29.10 -35.82 9.55
CA ALA A 993 29.23 -36.84 8.51
C ALA A 993 29.72 -36.25 7.17
N LEU A 994 29.25 -35.05 6.79
CA LEU A 994 29.73 -34.34 5.62
C LEU A 994 31.22 -33.99 5.73
N LYS A 995 31.67 -33.51 6.89
CA LYS A 995 33.10 -33.21 7.15
C LYS A 995 33.97 -34.47 7.12
N LYS A 996 33.43 -35.61 7.55
CA LYS A 996 34.14 -36.91 7.58
C LYS A 996 34.16 -37.63 6.22
N ALA A 997 33.28 -37.26 5.29
CA ALA A 997 33.20 -37.88 3.98
C ALA A 997 34.45 -37.58 3.14
N MET A 998 35.04 -38.60 2.53
CA MET A 998 36.25 -38.44 1.71
C MET A 998 35.96 -37.60 0.44
N PRO A 999 36.66 -36.48 0.22
CA PRO A 999 36.48 -35.67 -0.98
C PRO A 999 36.98 -36.41 -2.22
N HIS A 1000 36.33 -36.19 -3.36
CA HIS A 1000 36.70 -36.81 -4.63
C HIS A 1000 36.42 -35.86 -5.80
N SER A 1001 37.27 -35.89 -6.84
CA SER A 1001 37.19 -35.02 -8.03
C SER A 1001 35.96 -35.29 -8.90
N SER A 1002 35.65 -36.57 -9.14
CA SER A 1002 34.41 -37.01 -9.79
C SER A 1002 33.20 -36.85 -8.86
N LEU A 1003 32.22 -36.04 -9.29
CA LEU A 1003 30.97 -35.77 -8.56
C LEU A 1003 30.19 -37.06 -8.19
N PRO A 1004 29.94 -38.04 -9.10
CA PRO A 1004 29.25 -39.28 -8.73
C PRO A 1004 29.93 -40.06 -7.59
N LYS A 1005 31.26 -40.14 -7.58
CA LYS A 1005 32.01 -40.82 -6.52
C LYS A 1005 31.97 -40.02 -5.22
N ARG A 1006 32.07 -38.68 -5.29
CA ARG A 1006 31.90 -37.79 -4.14
C ARG A 1006 30.52 -37.95 -3.50
N LEU A 1007 29.47 -37.98 -4.30
CA LEU A 1007 28.10 -38.21 -3.83
C LEU A 1007 27.96 -39.60 -3.18
N SER A 1008 28.56 -40.64 -3.75
CA SER A 1008 28.56 -41.97 -3.12
C SER A 1008 29.26 -41.98 -1.76
N ASN A 1009 30.41 -41.30 -1.63
CA ASN A 1009 31.13 -41.20 -0.36
C ASN A 1009 30.30 -40.48 0.70
N ILE A 1010 29.66 -39.36 0.31
CA ILE A 1010 28.76 -38.60 1.19
C ILE A 1010 27.58 -39.46 1.63
N LYS A 1011 26.89 -40.13 0.70
CA LYS A 1011 25.75 -41.00 1.00
C LYS A 1011 26.11 -42.13 1.97
N ASN A 1012 27.27 -42.76 1.79
CA ASN A 1012 27.74 -43.84 2.65
C ASN A 1012 28.11 -43.33 4.05
N ALA A 1013 28.85 -42.21 4.14
CA ALA A 1013 29.21 -41.59 5.41
C ALA A 1013 27.97 -41.15 6.20
N LEU A 1014 26.98 -40.54 5.54
CA LEU A 1014 25.70 -40.15 6.13
C LEU A 1014 24.93 -41.36 6.66
N THR A 1015 24.74 -42.39 5.83
CA THR A 1015 23.97 -43.59 6.21
C THR A 1015 24.56 -44.27 7.44
N TYR A 1016 25.90 -44.37 7.51
CA TYR A 1016 26.56 -44.99 8.66
C TYR A 1016 26.51 -44.10 9.91
N ALA A 1017 26.75 -42.79 9.78
CA ALA A 1017 26.69 -41.88 10.91
C ALA A 1017 25.28 -41.81 11.53
N THR A 1018 24.23 -41.78 10.71
CA THR A 1018 22.84 -41.82 11.19
C THR A 1018 22.52 -43.14 11.88
N TYR A 1019 22.97 -44.28 11.32
CA TYR A 1019 22.80 -45.59 11.94
C TYR A 1019 23.46 -45.64 13.33
N CYS A 1020 24.72 -45.20 13.45
CA CYS A 1020 25.40 -45.15 14.74
C CYS A 1020 24.64 -44.27 15.74
N TYR A 1021 24.20 -43.08 15.32
CA TYR A 1021 23.45 -42.16 16.18
C TYR A 1021 22.11 -42.76 16.64
N GLY A 1022 21.37 -43.40 15.73
CA GLY A 1022 20.13 -44.12 16.08
C GLY A 1022 20.39 -45.27 17.06
N CYS A 1023 21.42 -46.09 16.83
CA CYS A 1023 21.81 -47.19 17.70
C CYS A 1023 22.22 -46.77 19.12
N MET A 1024 22.62 -45.51 19.33
CA MET A 1024 22.92 -44.98 20.67
C MET A 1024 21.67 -44.73 21.50
N GLY A 1025 20.53 -44.41 20.87
CA GLY A 1025 19.29 -44.01 21.53
C GLY A 1025 18.21 -45.10 21.63
N ILE A 1026 18.43 -46.28 21.05
CA ILE A 1026 17.43 -47.37 20.98
C ILE A 1026 17.90 -48.63 21.71
N PHE A 1027 16.93 -49.43 22.18
CA PHE A 1027 17.22 -50.71 22.82
C PHE A 1027 17.76 -51.74 21.83
N GLU A 1028 18.54 -52.70 22.34
CA GLU A 1028 19.16 -53.78 21.57
C GLU A 1028 18.16 -54.51 20.65
N GLU A 1029 16.96 -54.78 21.17
CA GLU A 1029 15.87 -55.47 20.46
C GLU A 1029 15.41 -54.75 19.19
N HIS A 1030 15.49 -53.41 19.17
CA HIS A 1030 15.02 -52.57 18.07
C HIS A 1030 16.14 -52.17 17.09
N LYS A 1031 17.41 -52.48 17.35
CA LYS A 1031 18.53 -52.14 16.45
C LYS A 1031 18.41 -52.83 15.08
N MET A 1032 17.95 -54.08 15.06
CA MET A 1032 17.71 -54.81 13.82
C MET A 1032 16.53 -54.24 13.04
N LEU A 1033 15.50 -53.74 13.74
CA LEU A 1033 14.35 -53.06 13.14
C LEU A 1033 14.78 -51.77 12.43
N LEU A 1034 15.59 -50.92 13.09
CA LEU A 1034 16.15 -49.71 12.47
C LEU A 1034 16.92 -50.04 11.19
N SER A 1035 17.77 -51.07 11.24
CA SER A 1035 18.58 -51.50 10.10
C SER A 1035 17.73 -51.99 8.93
N PHE A 1036 16.63 -52.68 9.24
CA PHE A 1036 15.67 -53.12 8.25
C PHE A 1036 14.86 -51.97 7.65
N GLU A 1037 14.38 -51.04 8.47
CA GLU A 1037 13.62 -49.87 8.01
C GLU A 1037 14.49 -48.96 7.12
N LEU A 1038 15.75 -48.71 7.51
CA LEU A 1038 16.74 -48.01 6.68
C LEU A 1038 16.89 -48.68 5.32
N ALA A 1039 17.03 -50.01 5.30
CA ALA A 1039 17.20 -50.76 4.05
C ALA A 1039 15.95 -50.71 3.16
N ILE A 1040 14.74 -50.74 3.74
CA ILE A 1040 13.48 -50.64 2.99
C ILE A 1040 13.32 -49.25 2.39
N ARG A 1041 13.45 -48.20 3.21
CA ARG A 1041 13.21 -46.82 2.79
C ARG A 1041 14.17 -46.38 1.70
N LEU A 1042 15.45 -46.75 1.81
CA LEU A 1042 16.44 -46.49 0.76
C LEU A 1042 16.14 -47.24 -0.55
N GLN A 1043 15.65 -48.48 -0.47
CA GLN A 1043 15.28 -49.27 -1.65
C GLN A 1043 13.93 -48.86 -2.27
N GLN A 1044 13.02 -48.29 -1.48
CA GLN A 1044 11.79 -47.66 -1.97
C GLN A 1044 12.12 -46.38 -2.75
N ASP A 1045 13.07 -45.59 -2.27
CA ASP A 1045 13.56 -44.39 -2.97
C ASP A 1045 14.12 -44.71 -4.36
N GLU A 1046 14.91 -45.80 -4.44
CA GLU A 1046 15.44 -46.35 -5.70
C GLU A 1046 14.38 -47.06 -6.55
N LYS A 1047 13.11 -47.10 -6.12
CA LYS A 1047 11.98 -47.78 -6.78
C LYS A 1047 12.20 -49.29 -6.97
N LEU A 1048 13.01 -49.91 -6.12
CA LEU A 1048 13.33 -51.33 -6.17
C LEU A 1048 12.32 -52.21 -5.44
N ILE A 1049 11.62 -51.63 -4.45
CA ILE A 1049 10.50 -52.23 -3.70
C ILE A 1049 9.18 -51.62 -4.16
N ARG A 1050 8.17 -52.45 -4.42
CA ARG A 1050 6.82 -51.98 -4.73
C ARG A 1050 5.96 -51.90 -3.46
N PRO A 1051 5.07 -50.91 -3.31
CA PRO A 1051 4.18 -50.80 -2.15
C PRO A 1051 3.36 -52.08 -1.87
N LYS A 1052 2.87 -52.73 -2.94
CA LYS A 1052 2.15 -54.02 -2.84
C LYS A 1052 3.00 -55.16 -2.29
N GLU A 1053 4.30 -55.21 -2.61
CA GLU A 1053 5.22 -56.25 -2.11
C GLU A 1053 5.49 -56.05 -0.60
N LEU A 1054 5.66 -54.81 -0.16
CA LEU A 1054 5.85 -54.47 1.26
C LEU A 1054 4.56 -54.72 2.08
N ALA A 1055 3.41 -54.30 1.56
CA ALA A 1055 2.12 -54.53 2.21
C ALA A 1055 1.85 -56.01 2.45
N PHE A 1056 2.21 -56.88 1.49
CA PHE A 1056 2.12 -58.32 1.66
C PHE A 1056 3.07 -58.84 2.76
N LEU A 1057 4.31 -58.37 2.81
CA LEU A 1057 5.28 -58.82 3.82
C LEU A 1057 4.83 -58.46 5.25
N VAL A 1058 4.15 -57.32 5.43
CA VAL A 1058 3.66 -56.87 6.73
C VAL A 1058 2.33 -57.52 7.09
N ARG A 1059 1.32 -57.44 6.20
CA ARG A 1059 -0.06 -57.87 6.50
C ARG A 1059 -0.28 -59.37 6.31
N GLY A 1060 0.50 -60.03 5.45
CA GLY A 1060 0.27 -61.44 5.09
C GLY A 1060 -1.08 -61.65 4.39
N ASN A 1061 -1.66 -62.83 4.58
CA ASN A 1061 -2.97 -63.20 4.05
C ASN A 1061 -4.09 -62.68 4.95
N VAL A 1062 -4.96 -61.84 4.41
CA VAL A 1062 -6.09 -61.21 5.12
C VAL A 1062 -7.43 -61.77 4.63
N ALA A 1063 -7.41 -62.75 3.71
CA ALA A 1063 -8.63 -63.30 3.14
C ALA A 1063 -9.30 -64.26 4.13
N LEU A 1064 -10.56 -63.97 4.49
CA LEU A 1064 -11.45 -64.83 5.30
C LEU A 1064 -12.06 -66.00 4.50
N ALA A 1065 -11.82 -66.09 3.19
CA ALA A 1065 -12.54 -66.99 2.30
C ALA A 1065 -12.07 -68.47 2.40
N GLU A 1066 -13.03 -69.38 2.61
CA GLU A 1066 -12.85 -70.84 2.76
C GLU A 1066 -12.48 -71.60 1.46
N HIS A 1067 -12.43 -70.92 0.30
CA HIS A 1067 -12.26 -71.60 -0.99
C HIS A 1067 -10.80 -71.65 -1.44
N SER A 1068 -9.99 -72.49 -0.77
CA SER A 1068 -8.68 -72.90 -1.30
C SER A 1068 -8.69 -74.37 -1.71
N HIS A 1069 -8.25 -74.69 -2.93
CA HIS A 1069 -7.98 -76.07 -3.33
C HIS A 1069 -7.01 -76.74 -2.34
N PRO A 1070 -7.18 -78.03 -2.02
CA PRO A 1070 -6.30 -78.72 -1.06
C PRO A 1070 -4.83 -78.69 -1.51
N PRO A 1071 -3.89 -78.73 -0.57
CA PRO A 1071 -2.46 -78.75 -0.89
C PRO A 1071 -2.15 -79.96 -1.79
N PRO A 1072 -1.27 -79.80 -2.79
CA PRO A 1072 -0.94 -80.87 -3.72
C PRO A 1072 -0.15 -82.01 -3.09
N TYR A 1073 0.39 -81.80 -1.89
CA TYR A 1073 1.15 -82.79 -1.14
C TYR A 1073 0.78 -82.74 0.36
N PRO A 1074 0.70 -83.90 1.05
CA PRO A 1074 0.33 -83.97 2.47
C PRO A 1074 1.30 -83.30 3.44
N TRP A 1075 2.56 -83.11 3.04
CA TRP A 1075 3.60 -82.49 3.89
C TRP A 1075 3.49 -80.96 3.93
N ILE A 1076 2.69 -80.35 3.07
CA ILE A 1076 2.46 -78.89 3.05
C ILE A 1076 1.29 -78.58 3.98
N PRO A 1077 1.49 -77.79 5.05
CA PRO A 1077 0.39 -77.34 5.90
C PRO A 1077 -0.64 -76.54 5.11
N GLU A 1078 -1.94 -76.71 5.42
CA GLU A 1078 -3.00 -75.96 4.73
C GLU A 1078 -2.86 -74.45 4.88
N THR A 1079 -2.38 -73.98 6.03
CA THR A 1079 -2.11 -72.56 6.31
C THR A 1079 -1.07 -71.99 5.34
N VAL A 1080 0.07 -72.66 5.21
CA VAL A 1080 1.15 -72.32 4.27
C VAL A 1080 0.64 -72.35 2.83
N TRP A 1081 -0.18 -73.33 2.48
CA TRP A 1081 -0.74 -73.44 1.13
C TRP A 1081 -1.69 -72.28 0.79
N ARG A 1082 -2.56 -71.88 1.72
CA ARG A 1082 -3.43 -70.70 1.56
C ARG A 1082 -2.61 -69.43 1.31
N ASP A 1083 -1.53 -69.25 2.06
CA ASP A 1083 -0.65 -68.08 1.92
C ASP A 1083 0.08 -68.06 0.56
N LEU A 1084 0.49 -69.22 0.05
CA LEU A 1084 1.11 -69.34 -1.27
C LEU A 1084 0.11 -69.09 -2.40
N VAL A 1085 -1.13 -69.55 -2.25
CA VAL A 1085 -2.22 -69.27 -3.20
C VAL A 1085 -2.51 -67.77 -3.21
N TYR A 1086 -2.65 -67.15 -2.04
CA TYR A 1086 -2.86 -65.72 -1.91
C TYR A 1086 -1.69 -64.91 -2.50
N LEU A 1087 -0.43 -65.28 -2.20
CA LEU A 1087 0.76 -64.64 -2.80
C LEU A 1087 0.74 -64.69 -4.32
N SER A 1088 0.35 -65.84 -4.89
CA SER A 1088 0.30 -66.03 -6.34
C SER A 1088 -0.78 -65.18 -7.02
N ALA A 1089 -1.92 -64.95 -6.34
CA ALA A 1089 -3.01 -64.13 -6.81
C ALA A 1089 -2.74 -62.63 -6.59
N PHE A 1090 -2.15 -62.27 -5.45
CA PHE A 1090 -1.87 -60.89 -5.06
C PHE A 1090 -0.70 -60.29 -5.85
N ILE A 1091 0.29 -61.11 -6.24
CA ILE A 1091 1.46 -60.68 -7.02
C ILE A 1091 1.63 -61.60 -8.26
N PRO A 1092 0.70 -61.54 -9.23
CA PRO A 1092 0.63 -62.50 -10.33
C PRO A 1092 1.82 -62.38 -11.29
N ARG A 1093 2.36 -61.15 -11.47
CA ARG A 1093 3.52 -60.89 -12.35
C ARG A 1093 4.77 -61.71 -11.99
N ARG A 1094 4.96 -62.06 -10.71
CA ARG A 1094 6.14 -62.83 -10.26
C ARG A 1094 5.80 -64.23 -9.77
N PHE A 1095 4.65 -64.40 -9.13
CA PHE A 1095 4.26 -65.66 -8.48
C PHE A 1095 3.06 -66.36 -9.14
N GLY A 1096 2.49 -65.86 -10.23
CA GLY A 1096 1.31 -66.48 -10.86
C GLY A 1096 1.49 -67.92 -11.36
N LYS A 1097 2.73 -68.37 -11.57
CA LYS A 1097 3.06 -69.79 -11.91
C LYS A 1097 3.51 -70.62 -10.70
N LEU A 1098 3.56 -70.04 -9.50
CA LEU A 1098 4.09 -70.67 -8.28
C LEU A 1098 3.34 -71.94 -7.90
N ILE A 1099 2.00 -71.88 -7.91
CA ILE A 1099 1.14 -73.04 -7.61
C ILE A 1099 1.43 -74.20 -8.58
N LYS A 1100 1.57 -73.91 -9.87
CA LYS A 1100 1.87 -74.92 -10.91
C LYS A 1100 3.27 -75.51 -10.72
N ASP A 1101 4.26 -74.66 -10.44
CA ASP A 1101 5.64 -75.09 -10.24
C ASP A 1101 5.79 -75.97 -8.99
N ILE A 1102 5.10 -75.64 -7.89
CA ILE A 1102 5.09 -76.46 -6.66
C ILE A 1102 4.50 -77.85 -6.96
N ARG A 1103 3.39 -77.91 -7.71
CA ARG A 1103 2.79 -79.18 -8.16
C ARG A 1103 3.76 -80.02 -8.97
N THR A 1104 4.56 -79.42 -9.86
CA THR A 1104 5.51 -80.14 -10.70
C THR A 1104 6.86 -80.48 -10.03
N MET A 1105 7.28 -79.71 -9.02
CA MET A 1105 8.63 -79.79 -8.42
C MET A 1105 8.59 -80.10 -6.91
N GLY A 1106 7.64 -80.92 -6.46
CA GLY A 1106 7.37 -81.20 -5.04
C GLY A 1106 8.61 -81.60 -4.23
N ASP A 1107 9.44 -82.52 -4.75
CA ASP A 1107 10.62 -83.02 -4.04
C ASP A 1107 11.70 -81.97 -3.80
N GLN A 1108 11.87 -81.02 -4.73
CA GLN A 1108 12.84 -79.92 -4.58
C GLN A 1108 12.37 -78.90 -3.54
N TRP A 1109 11.06 -78.61 -3.53
CA TRP A 1109 10.45 -77.74 -2.53
C TRP A 1109 10.46 -78.38 -1.15
N LYS A 1110 10.23 -79.69 -1.05
CA LYS A 1110 10.31 -80.44 0.21
C LYS A 1110 11.72 -80.39 0.80
N LYS A 1111 12.76 -80.69 0.01
CA LYS A 1111 14.17 -80.58 0.44
C LYS A 1111 14.56 -79.16 0.86
N TRP A 1112 14.04 -78.14 0.17
CA TRP A 1112 14.28 -76.75 0.53
C TRP A 1112 13.56 -76.36 1.83
N PHE A 1113 12.31 -76.78 2.01
CA PHE A 1113 11.50 -76.50 3.21
C PHE A 1113 12.06 -77.16 4.48
N GLU A 1114 12.48 -78.42 4.38
CA GLU A 1114 13.06 -79.21 5.48
C GLU A 1114 14.49 -78.80 5.86
N ALA A 1115 15.14 -77.96 5.05
CA ALA A 1115 16.49 -77.48 5.34
C ALA A 1115 16.52 -76.61 6.63
N LYS A 1116 17.63 -76.67 7.38
CA LYS A 1116 17.80 -75.82 8.57
C LYS A 1116 17.81 -74.33 8.26
N ASN A 1117 18.50 -73.94 7.17
CA ASN A 1117 18.72 -72.56 6.75
C ASN A 1117 18.25 -72.33 5.29
N PRO A 1118 16.94 -72.40 5.00
CA PRO A 1118 16.40 -72.31 3.64
C PRO A 1118 16.70 -70.96 2.96
N GLU A 1119 16.87 -69.89 3.74
CA GLU A 1119 17.12 -68.53 3.26
C GLU A 1119 18.46 -68.34 2.55
N VAL A 1120 19.45 -69.18 2.86
CA VAL A 1120 20.80 -69.17 2.26
C VAL A 1120 20.86 -70.05 1.02
N LEU A 1121 20.00 -71.07 0.96
CA LEU A 1121 19.96 -72.02 -0.16
C LEU A 1121 19.35 -71.39 -1.43
N PRO A 1122 19.78 -71.83 -2.62
CA PRO A 1122 19.15 -71.40 -3.86
C PRO A 1122 17.70 -71.90 -3.93
N TYR A 1123 16.78 -70.97 -4.18
CA TYR A 1123 15.35 -71.29 -4.35
C TYR A 1123 15.12 -72.23 -5.54
N PRO A 1124 14.19 -73.20 -5.43
CA PRO A 1124 13.88 -74.13 -6.51
C PRO A 1124 13.43 -73.44 -7.81
N GLY A 1125 13.80 -74.03 -8.96
CA GLY A 1125 13.33 -73.60 -10.28
C GLY A 1125 13.64 -72.14 -10.64
N ARG A 1126 12.62 -71.43 -11.14
CA ARG A 1126 12.75 -70.04 -11.65
C ARG A 1126 12.96 -68.99 -10.56
N TYR A 1127 12.77 -69.36 -9.29
CA TYR A 1127 12.80 -68.45 -8.15
C TYR A 1127 14.22 -68.13 -7.67
N LYS A 1128 15.24 -68.84 -8.18
CA LYS A 1128 16.67 -68.51 -7.95
C LYS A 1128 17.04 -67.08 -8.36
N LYS A 1129 16.40 -66.54 -9.41
CA LYS A 1129 16.65 -65.18 -9.95
C LYS A 1129 15.81 -64.08 -9.27
N LEU A 1130 15.06 -64.37 -8.21
CA LEU A 1130 14.27 -63.36 -7.49
C LEU A 1130 15.17 -62.30 -6.83
N ARG A 1131 14.68 -61.05 -6.82
CA ARG A 1131 15.29 -59.94 -6.08
C ARG A 1131 15.27 -60.22 -4.56
N PRO A 1132 16.24 -59.70 -3.79
CA PRO A 1132 16.36 -59.98 -2.35
C PRO A 1132 15.08 -59.73 -1.55
N PHE A 1133 14.39 -58.61 -1.75
CA PHE A 1133 13.16 -58.29 -1.01
C PHE A 1133 12.01 -59.28 -1.31
N VAL A 1134 11.84 -59.66 -2.57
CA VAL A 1134 10.77 -60.59 -2.99
C VAL A 1134 11.01 -62.01 -2.47
N ARG A 1135 12.26 -62.37 -2.17
CA ARG A 1135 12.57 -63.63 -1.47
C ARG A 1135 12.01 -63.64 -0.05
N LEU A 1136 11.95 -62.48 0.63
CA LEU A 1136 11.33 -62.38 1.97
C LEU A 1136 9.84 -62.70 1.92
N CYS A 1137 9.10 -62.22 0.91
CA CYS A 1137 7.68 -62.56 0.73
C CYS A 1137 7.47 -64.08 0.59
N LEU A 1138 8.40 -64.76 -0.10
CA LEU A 1138 8.33 -66.21 -0.30
C LEU A 1138 8.69 -66.98 0.97
N ILE A 1139 9.74 -66.57 1.70
CA ILE A 1139 10.08 -67.15 3.02
C ILE A 1139 8.93 -66.97 4.00
N ARG A 1140 8.29 -65.80 4.01
CA ARG A 1140 7.14 -65.54 4.89
C ARG A 1140 6.03 -66.56 4.73
N CYS A 1141 5.74 -67.00 3.51
CA CYS A 1141 4.71 -68.02 3.27
C CYS A 1141 5.15 -69.40 3.75
N TRP A 1142 6.41 -69.78 3.52
CA TRP A 1142 6.90 -71.13 3.79
C TRP A 1142 7.36 -71.34 5.25
N ARG A 1143 8.09 -70.39 5.83
CA ARG A 1143 8.87 -70.52 7.07
C ARG A 1143 8.89 -69.16 7.80
N ILE A 1144 7.81 -68.85 8.53
CA ILE A 1144 7.69 -67.59 9.30
C ILE A 1144 8.79 -67.49 10.38
N ASP A 1145 9.18 -68.63 10.95
CA ASP A 1145 10.25 -68.76 11.95
C ASP A 1145 11.62 -68.24 11.45
N ARG A 1146 11.87 -68.25 10.13
CA ARG A 1146 13.13 -67.80 9.52
C ARG A 1146 13.11 -66.38 9.01
N ILE A 1147 12.01 -65.66 9.15
CA ILE A 1147 11.93 -64.26 8.74
C ILE A 1147 13.01 -63.40 9.41
N PRO A 1148 13.28 -63.48 10.73
CA PRO A 1148 14.33 -62.66 11.35
C PRO A 1148 15.71 -62.89 10.71
N SER A 1149 16.11 -64.16 10.55
CA SER A 1149 17.38 -64.52 9.89
C SER A 1149 17.40 -64.08 8.42
N ALA A 1150 16.28 -64.18 7.71
CA ALA A 1150 16.17 -63.76 6.32
C ALA A 1150 16.28 -62.22 6.18
N ILE A 1151 15.71 -61.47 7.12
CA ILE A 1151 15.85 -60.01 7.22
C ILE A 1151 17.32 -59.64 7.47
N THR A 1152 18.02 -60.36 8.35
CA THR A 1152 19.47 -60.17 8.56
C THR A 1152 20.25 -60.33 7.26
N HIS A 1153 20.02 -61.41 6.51
CA HIS A 1153 20.69 -61.62 5.22
C HIS A 1153 20.31 -60.55 4.18
N TYR A 1154 19.07 -60.07 4.20
CA TYR A 1154 18.61 -58.98 3.34
C TYR A 1154 19.37 -57.69 3.65
N VAL A 1155 19.46 -57.29 4.91
CA VAL A 1155 20.19 -56.09 5.35
C VAL A 1155 21.67 -56.18 5.00
N VAL A 1156 22.33 -57.32 5.26
CA VAL A 1156 23.74 -57.52 4.88
C VAL A 1156 23.96 -57.35 3.38
N LYS A 1157 23.02 -57.81 2.55
CA LYS A 1157 23.12 -57.72 1.09
C LYS A 1157 22.86 -56.31 0.56
N VAL A 1158 22.02 -55.53 1.22
CA VAL A 1158 21.61 -54.19 0.76
C VAL A 1158 22.50 -53.08 1.33
N LEU A 1159 22.76 -53.10 2.64
CA LEU A 1159 23.52 -52.06 3.33
C LEU A 1159 24.95 -52.50 3.68
N GLY A 1160 25.17 -53.78 3.95
CA GLY A 1160 26.46 -54.34 4.34
C GLY A 1160 26.48 -54.92 5.74
N LYS A 1161 27.56 -55.64 6.09
CA LYS A 1161 27.69 -56.38 7.35
C LYS A 1161 27.67 -55.48 8.60
N GLN A 1162 28.24 -54.28 8.50
CA GLN A 1162 28.35 -53.30 9.58
C GLN A 1162 27.01 -52.78 10.13
N TYR A 1163 25.89 -53.04 9.44
CA TYR A 1163 24.54 -52.64 9.88
C TYR A 1163 23.80 -53.76 10.61
N VAL A 1164 24.45 -54.89 10.86
CA VAL A 1164 23.90 -56.00 11.65
C VAL A 1164 24.65 -56.18 12.96
N GLU A 1165 25.95 -55.85 12.96
CA GLU A 1165 26.78 -55.82 14.15
C GLU A 1165 26.66 -54.40 14.75
N PRO A 1166 25.91 -54.20 15.85
CA PRO A 1166 25.72 -52.87 16.41
C PRO A 1166 27.03 -52.32 16.97
N PRO A 1167 27.27 -50.99 16.87
CA PRO A 1167 28.45 -50.38 17.45
C PRO A 1167 28.41 -50.48 18.98
N ILE A 1168 29.55 -50.77 19.60
CA ILE A 1168 29.70 -50.74 21.06
C ILE A 1168 29.68 -49.28 21.49
N THR A 1169 28.73 -48.89 22.33
CA THR A 1169 28.55 -47.53 22.81
C THR A 1169 29.38 -47.29 24.08
N ASN A 1170 30.45 -46.52 23.98
CA ASN A 1170 31.23 -46.06 25.13
C ASN A 1170 30.94 -44.58 25.42
N LEU A 1171 30.92 -44.17 26.70
CA LEU A 1171 30.73 -42.77 27.09
C LEU A 1171 31.80 -41.82 26.52
N ALA A 1172 33.02 -42.33 26.30
CA ALA A 1172 34.12 -41.60 25.67
C ALA A 1172 33.82 -41.20 24.21
N ASP A 1173 33.05 -42.01 23.47
CA ASP A 1173 32.65 -41.74 22.08
C ASP A 1173 31.44 -40.78 22.01
N VAL A 1174 30.65 -40.70 23.09
CA VAL A 1174 29.47 -39.82 23.20
C VAL A 1174 29.88 -38.37 23.41
N LEU A 1175 30.91 -38.09 24.21
CA LEU A 1175 31.32 -36.73 24.55
C LEU A 1175 31.73 -35.85 23.34
N PRO A 1176 32.57 -36.31 22.38
CA PRO A 1176 32.87 -35.53 21.18
C PRO A 1176 31.64 -35.42 20.24
N ALA A 1177 30.60 -36.22 20.46
CA ALA A 1177 29.35 -36.13 19.71
C ALA A 1177 28.43 -35.00 20.22
N THR A 1178 28.55 -34.56 21.48
CA THR A 1178 27.65 -33.61 22.15
C THR A 1178 28.25 -32.19 22.31
N SER A 1179 27.52 -31.28 22.95
CA SER A 1179 27.86 -29.87 23.20
C SER A 1179 27.54 -29.51 24.66
N PRO A 1180 28.22 -28.54 25.29
CA PRO A 1180 27.90 -28.09 26.66
C PRO A 1180 26.46 -27.62 26.87
N THR A 1181 25.78 -27.22 25.78
CA THR A 1181 24.39 -26.76 25.78
C THR A 1181 23.36 -27.88 25.66
N ILE A 1182 23.79 -29.13 25.44
CA ILE A 1182 22.91 -30.29 25.22
C ILE A 1182 23.05 -31.25 26.40
N PRO A 1183 22.00 -31.44 27.23
CA PRO A 1183 22.06 -32.41 28.32
C PRO A 1183 22.11 -33.84 27.78
N ILE A 1184 22.81 -34.72 28.50
CA ILE A 1184 22.91 -36.14 28.19
C ILE A 1184 22.03 -36.91 29.17
N VAL A 1185 21.09 -37.68 28.65
CA VAL A 1185 20.25 -38.59 29.44
C VAL A 1185 20.78 -40.01 29.28
N LEU A 1186 21.10 -40.65 30.39
CA LEU A 1186 21.55 -42.05 30.43
C LEU A 1186 20.39 -42.91 30.92
N ILE A 1187 19.91 -43.81 30.06
CA ILE A 1187 18.87 -44.77 30.41
C ILE A 1187 19.55 -46.00 31.01
N VAL A 1188 19.31 -46.24 32.29
CA VAL A 1188 19.99 -47.25 33.09
C VAL A 1188 19.12 -48.49 33.19
N GLN A 1189 19.69 -49.67 32.90
CA GLN A 1189 19.02 -50.94 33.19
C GLN A 1189 19.28 -51.34 34.65
N PRO A 1190 18.33 -52.01 35.32
CA PRO A 1190 18.53 -52.52 36.68
C PRO A 1190 19.82 -53.34 36.77
N GLY A 1191 20.74 -52.93 37.66
CA GLY A 1191 22.04 -53.57 37.85
C GLY A 1191 23.22 -52.95 37.06
N SER A 1192 22.98 -51.92 36.24
CA SER A 1192 24.05 -51.12 35.65
C SER A 1192 24.42 -49.92 36.53
N ASP A 1193 25.72 -49.65 36.68
CA ASP A 1193 26.25 -48.54 37.48
C ASP A 1193 26.90 -47.46 36.58
N PRO A 1194 26.15 -46.41 36.20
CA PRO A 1194 26.68 -45.33 35.37
C PRO A 1194 27.60 -44.38 36.15
N GLN A 1195 27.52 -44.34 37.48
CA GLN A 1195 28.29 -43.38 38.29
C GLN A 1195 29.77 -43.72 38.26
N SER A 1196 30.14 -45.00 38.39
CA SER A 1196 31.54 -45.44 38.26
C SER A 1196 32.09 -45.21 36.85
N GLN A 1197 31.28 -45.41 35.80
CA GLN A 1197 31.69 -45.15 34.42
C GLN A 1197 31.95 -43.66 34.15
N LEU A 1198 31.09 -42.77 34.66
CA LEU A 1198 31.26 -41.31 34.60
C LEU A 1198 32.49 -40.85 35.38
N ALA A 1199 32.73 -41.41 36.58
CA ALA A 1199 33.89 -41.10 37.39
C ALA A 1199 35.20 -41.50 36.69
N ASN A 1200 35.24 -42.69 36.07
CA ASN A 1200 36.39 -43.15 35.29
C ASN A 1200 36.65 -42.26 34.05
N LEU A 1201 35.60 -41.81 33.36
CA LEU A 1201 35.73 -40.89 32.22
C LEU A 1201 36.28 -39.52 32.66
N ALA A 1202 35.77 -38.96 33.75
CA ALA A 1202 36.26 -37.69 34.28
C ALA A 1202 37.73 -37.77 34.74
N GLN A 1203 38.17 -38.93 35.23
CA GLN A 1203 39.57 -39.19 35.55
C GLN A 1203 40.44 -39.27 34.29
N GLN A 1204 39.96 -39.91 33.20
CA GLN A 1204 40.64 -39.95 31.91
C GLN A 1204 40.76 -38.57 31.24
N MET A 1205 39.85 -37.64 31.56
CA MET A 1205 39.83 -36.28 31.03
C MET A 1205 40.42 -35.22 31.96
N GLU A 1206 41.19 -35.64 32.98
CA GLU A 1206 41.91 -34.76 33.91
C GLU A 1206 41.02 -33.78 34.72
N LEU A 1207 39.70 -33.98 34.75
CA LEU A 1207 38.74 -33.16 35.51
C LEU A 1207 38.70 -33.51 37.01
N GLY A 1208 39.14 -34.73 37.37
CA GLY A 1208 39.16 -35.25 38.74
C GLY A 1208 37.76 -35.49 39.35
N HIS A 1209 37.70 -36.16 40.52
CA HIS A 1209 36.42 -36.43 41.21
C HIS A 1209 35.70 -35.16 41.71
N SER A 1210 36.41 -34.04 41.86
CA SER A 1210 35.87 -32.75 42.33
C SER A 1210 35.06 -31.99 41.26
N GLY A 1211 35.14 -32.39 39.99
CA GLY A 1211 34.43 -31.74 38.88
C GLY A 1211 32.99 -32.22 38.67
N ILE A 1212 32.56 -33.32 39.29
CA ILE A 1212 31.22 -33.90 39.15
C ILE A 1212 30.42 -33.68 40.44
N LYS A 1213 29.18 -33.19 40.31
CA LYS A 1213 28.20 -33.12 41.40
C LYS A 1213 27.05 -34.08 41.11
N TYR A 1214 26.70 -34.91 42.08
CA TYR A 1214 25.57 -35.83 42.00
C TYR A 1214 24.40 -35.25 42.80
N LEU A 1215 23.21 -35.23 42.20
CA LEU A 1215 21.95 -34.93 42.87
C LEU A 1215 20.99 -36.07 42.54
N SER A 1216 20.43 -36.71 43.58
CA SER A 1216 19.45 -37.79 43.42
C SER A 1216 18.06 -37.21 43.61
N MET A 1217 17.23 -37.25 42.57
CA MET A 1217 15.85 -36.75 42.63
C MET A 1217 14.96 -37.74 43.40
N GLY A 1218 14.20 -37.26 44.38
CA GLY A 1218 13.33 -38.09 45.25
C GLY A 1218 12.27 -37.27 45.97
N GLN A 1219 11.40 -37.90 46.78
CA GLN A 1219 10.35 -37.18 47.52
C GLN A 1219 10.95 -36.08 48.41
N GLY A 1220 10.65 -34.82 48.09
CA GLY A 1220 11.06 -33.65 48.86
C GLY A 1220 12.39 -33.02 48.45
N GLN A 1221 13.01 -33.45 47.35
CA GLN A 1221 14.19 -32.81 46.77
C GLN A 1221 13.99 -32.64 45.26
N GLU A 1222 13.49 -31.46 44.86
CA GLU A 1222 13.48 -30.93 43.49
C GLU A 1222 14.35 -29.67 43.39
#